data_AF-A0A218V7N3-F1
#
_entry.id   AF-A0A218V7N3-F1
#
_cell.length_a   1.000
_cell.length_b   1.000
_cell.length_c   1.000
_cell.angle_alpha   90.00
_cell.angle_beta   90.00
_cell.angle_gamma   90.00
#
_symmetry.space_group_name_H-M   'P 1'
#
loop_
_entity.id
_entity.type
_entity.pdbx_description
1 polymer ?
#
loop_
_entity_poly.entity_id
_entity_poly.type
_entity_poly.pdbx_seq_one_letter_code
_entity_poly.pdbx_strand_id
1 'polypeptide(L)'
;MEALQEMEEVEQTAEDVIFSDFLHDLEAEVAVEEASVTSDESEALPCFDIILPVLLLTYYLCLSASPYHVSVFDWSSIDTSHLPSSYKTNSRQEKLLLQLADHFSRQYTHLCPDRKPLFIHPLNECGVQKFVSTTVRPTLLPYPDMYYWSGCASFVCDYLIMEPLKCPITLPSSLYSPTTILKYQRGNCFDFTVLLCSLLIGAGYDAYCVHGYATLEMCSLDQTQELCPRLRKPPEVPEEEDPNKYRIKYPSEPQSQFELQQKAKKEEETESTQEEEREEEVVVEVDKPKRDPLHGLRVHAWVLVLAGKRKVPETFFINPFTGNGHSTRDECFLGIESIWNHRNYWVNMQDCRKGCKDLSFDLSDSFCWEIMFAESKEPSQLPAESPKKDTDDMEKEEIDMSFQMPLSWVAQIKVSCREYENRFAQGKKVILYDKAKQEKWAVYANDDGLVERLTVYADSDRSEELEVKEWFKHREDLLYMREVNKQTQLITDHFRRGHPLLLKAHSYTSLEPETGHTVEFYHMARVDGLWKRVESATEMTEYFMGREDFLHMRHTKFGERDQKMEKADATADANPRPIVQIKEYFHRNPEKPADEDIEERIFMVIDDVIQLTYHLELHDTIASKVVFRRVIGRKKREDEIFLSRENTVKFQPWSSEKHKNMRRLYDLLWKLREEQKDLKQQVRYSEAEGKAIGRIEKKHSPKEVLLRNPHLAGHLGHD
;
A
#
# COMPACT_ATOMS: atom_id res chain seq x y z
N MET A 1 33.37 -22.20 -42.22
CA MET A 1 32.05 -21.69 -41.79
C MET A 1 30.95 -22.55 -42.39
N GLU A 2 30.93 -22.85 -43.69
CA GLU A 2 29.94 -23.81 -44.26
C GLU A 2 30.02 -25.24 -43.66
N ALA A 3 31.22 -25.77 -43.38
CA ALA A 3 31.35 -27.09 -42.75
C ALA A 3 30.98 -27.15 -41.24
N LEU A 4 30.81 -26.00 -40.58
CA LEU A 4 30.30 -25.94 -39.20
C LEU A 4 28.77 -25.81 -39.18
N GLN A 5 28.20 -25.24 -40.25
CA GLN A 5 26.76 -25.05 -40.41
C GLN A 5 26.05 -26.36 -40.83
N GLU A 6 26.71 -27.19 -41.65
CA GLU A 6 26.21 -28.54 -41.98
C GLU A 6 26.31 -29.54 -40.81
N MET A 7 27.22 -29.34 -39.84
CA MET A 7 27.26 -30.18 -38.63
C MET A 7 26.16 -29.79 -37.64
N GLU A 8 25.83 -28.50 -37.54
CA GLU A 8 24.80 -27.97 -36.64
C GLU A 8 23.37 -28.34 -37.13
N GLU A 9 23.11 -28.33 -38.45
CA GLU A 9 21.82 -28.79 -39.01
C GLU A 9 21.61 -30.33 -38.91
N VAL A 10 22.68 -31.12 -38.95
CA VAL A 10 22.61 -32.59 -38.83
C VAL A 10 22.41 -33.03 -37.37
N GLU A 11 22.94 -32.27 -36.41
CA GLU A 11 22.74 -32.53 -34.97
C GLU A 11 21.31 -32.14 -34.53
N GLN A 12 20.79 -31.03 -35.06
CA GLN A 12 19.44 -30.53 -34.75
C GLN A 12 18.32 -31.40 -35.35
N THR A 13 18.52 -31.94 -36.56
CA THR A 13 17.58 -32.89 -37.18
C THR A 13 17.60 -34.28 -36.54
N ALA A 14 18.72 -34.69 -35.93
CA ALA A 14 18.80 -35.93 -35.17
C ALA A 14 18.11 -35.83 -33.80
N GLU A 15 18.21 -34.68 -33.13
CA GLU A 15 17.53 -34.41 -31.85
C GLU A 15 16.00 -34.34 -32.02
N ASP A 16 15.50 -33.72 -33.11
CA ASP A 16 14.06 -33.62 -33.40
C ASP A 16 13.42 -34.98 -33.74
N VAL A 17 14.16 -35.88 -34.41
CA VAL A 17 13.68 -37.24 -34.73
C VAL A 17 13.64 -38.12 -33.47
N ILE A 18 14.63 -38.00 -32.57
CA ILE A 18 14.64 -38.72 -31.29
C ILE A 18 13.53 -38.20 -30.36
N PHE A 19 13.23 -36.90 -30.40
CA PHE A 19 12.15 -36.29 -29.62
C PHE A 19 10.75 -36.71 -30.10
N SER A 20 10.56 -36.81 -31.43
CA SER A 20 9.35 -37.32 -32.07
C SER A 20 9.07 -38.79 -31.71
N ASP A 21 10.08 -39.66 -31.84
CA ASP A 21 9.92 -41.09 -31.56
C ASP A 21 9.68 -41.35 -30.06
N PHE A 22 10.30 -40.56 -29.16
CA PHE A 22 10.09 -40.66 -27.72
C PHE A 22 8.69 -40.19 -27.28
N LEU A 23 8.14 -39.15 -27.92
CA LEU A 23 6.75 -38.70 -27.68
C LEU A 23 5.72 -39.72 -28.20
N HIS A 24 6.01 -40.35 -29.35
CA HIS A 24 5.13 -41.34 -29.94
C HIS A 24 5.10 -42.67 -29.15
N ASP A 25 6.20 -43.03 -28.50
CA ASP A 25 6.28 -44.17 -27.55
C ASP A 25 5.62 -43.83 -26.20
N LEU A 26 5.70 -42.58 -25.72
CA LEU A 26 5.03 -42.14 -24.49
C LEU A 26 3.49 -42.06 -24.65
N GLU A 27 3.01 -41.60 -25.82
CA GLU A 27 1.58 -41.60 -26.16
C GLU A 27 1.04 -43.03 -26.34
N ALA A 28 1.88 -43.97 -26.81
CA ALA A 28 1.51 -45.39 -26.92
C ALA A 28 1.44 -46.08 -25.55
N GLU A 29 2.32 -45.74 -24.59
CA GLU A 29 2.26 -46.29 -23.22
C GLU A 29 1.08 -45.74 -22.41
N VAL A 30 0.74 -44.45 -22.56
CA VAL A 30 -0.43 -43.84 -21.91
C VAL A 30 -1.75 -44.37 -22.48
N ALA A 31 -1.82 -44.66 -23.78
CA ALA A 31 -3.01 -45.25 -24.42
C ALA A 31 -3.26 -46.73 -24.04
N VAL A 32 -2.24 -47.44 -23.56
CA VAL A 32 -2.38 -48.85 -23.12
C VAL A 32 -2.90 -48.93 -21.66
N GLU A 33 -2.67 -47.93 -20.82
CA GLU A 33 -3.25 -47.88 -19.46
C GLU A 33 -4.73 -47.47 -19.43
N GLU A 34 -5.22 -46.65 -20.36
CA GLU A 34 -6.63 -46.24 -20.41
C GLU A 34 -7.60 -47.37 -20.85
N ALA A 35 -7.09 -48.48 -21.39
CA ALA A 35 -7.91 -49.59 -21.88
C ALA A 35 -8.15 -50.72 -20.85
N SER A 36 -7.59 -50.66 -19.63
CA SER A 36 -7.76 -51.74 -18.65
C SER A 36 -7.89 -51.27 -17.19
N VAL A 37 -9.06 -50.74 -16.83
CA VAL A 37 -9.49 -50.68 -15.43
C VAL A 37 -10.92 -51.23 -15.30
N THR A 38 -11.02 -52.50 -14.90
CA THR A 38 -12.19 -53.06 -14.20
C THR A 38 -11.74 -53.59 -12.85
N SER A 39 -12.29 -53.00 -11.79
CA SER A 39 -12.52 -53.47 -10.41
C SER A 39 -11.50 -54.37 -9.68
N ASP A 40 -11.18 -53.89 -8.47
CA ASP A 40 -10.85 -54.60 -7.22
C ASP A 40 -9.40 -54.63 -6.69
N GLU A 41 -9.34 -54.21 -5.41
CA GLU A 41 -8.38 -54.33 -4.29
C GLU A 41 -6.86 -54.54 -4.46
N SER A 42 -6.14 -53.70 -3.67
CA SER A 42 -4.86 -53.92 -2.97
C SER A 42 -3.63 -54.41 -3.73
N GLU A 43 -2.65 -53.51 -3.92
CA GLU A 43 -1.24 -53.65 -3.50
C GLU A 43 -0.43 -52.47 -4.05
N ALA A 44 0.08 -51.60 -3.17
CA ALA A 44 0.97 -50.51 -3.54
C ALA A 44 2.43 -50.96 -3.36
N LEU A 45 3.18 -51.04 -4.46
CA LEU A 45 4.64 -51.18 -4.49
C LEU A 45 5.26 -50.15 -5.46
N PRO A 46 6.56 -49.81 -5.33
CA PRO A 46 7.04 -48.43 -5.37
C PRO A 46 7.54 -48.00 -6.74
N CYS A 47 7.00 -46.91 -7.28
CA CYS A 47 7.49 -46.25 -8.50
C CYS A 47 8.30 -44.96 -8.18
N PHE A 48 9.01 -44.94 -7.04
CA PHE A 48 9.71 -43.75 -6.56
C PHE A 48 11.08 -43.49 -7.23
N ASP A 49 11.71 -44.51 -7.82
CA ASP A 49 13.10 -44.41 -8.31
C ASP A 49 13.24 -43.84 -9.74
N ILE A 50 12.14 -43.70 -10.50
CA ILE A 50 12.17 -43.24 -11.91
C ILE A 50 11.49 -41.87 -12.08
N ILE A 51 10.52 -41.53 -11.22
CA ILE A 51 9.75 -40.27 -11.33
C ILE A 51 10.56 -39.06 -10.84
N LEU A 52 11.38 -39.23 -9.80
CA LEU A 52 12.16 -38.15 -9.19
C LEU A 52 13.23 -37.56 -10.15
N PRO A 53 14.02 -38.37 -10.89
CA PRO A 53 15.00 -37.86 -11.85
C PRO A 53 14.35 -37.14 -13.04
N VAL A 54 13.20 -37.62 -13.54
CA VAL A 54 12.50 -37.05 -14.69
C VAL A 54 11.82 -35.72 -14.34
N LEU A 55 11.27 -35.58 -13.13
CA LEU A 55 10.76 -34.30 -12.60
C LEU A 55 11.89 -33.29 -12.33
N LEU A 56 13.07 -33.75 -11.92
CA LEU A 56 14.26 -32.91 -11.78
C LEU A 56 14.76 -32.41 -13.14
N LEU A 57 14.80 -33.27 -14.15
CA LEU A 57 15.25 -32.89 -15.50
C LEU A 57 14.30 -31.87 -16.15
N THR A 58 12.99 -32.07 -16.01
CA THR A 58 11.96 -31.13 -16.51
C THR A 58 11.97 -29.80 -15.75
N TYR A 59 12.24 -29.80 -14.44
CA TYR A 59 12.44 -28.58 -13.65
C TYR A 59 13.69 -27.80 -14.11
N TYR A 60 14.81 -28.48 -14.38
CA TYR A 60 16.04 -27.86 -14.90
C TYR A 60 15.85 -27.29 -16.31
N LEU A 61 15.13 -27.99 -17.19
CA LEU A 61 14.79 -27.51 -18.54
C LEU A 61 13.83 -26.30 -18.51
N CYS A 62 12.93 -26.24 -17.53
CA CYS A 62 12.01 -25.11 -17.36
C CYS A 62 12.72 -23.85 -16.82
N LEU A 63 13.74 -24.02 -15.96
CA LEU A 63 14.61 -22.93 -15.50
C LEU A 63 15.45 -22.31 -16.63
N SER A 64 15.86 -23.09 -17.63
CA SER A 64 16.60 -22.57 -18.79
C SER A 64 15.76 -21.77 -19.79
N ALA A 65 14.42 -21.78 -19.66
CA ALA A 65 13.50 -21.10 -20.58
C ALA A 65 12.98 -19.74 -20.05
N SER A 66 13.41 -19.28 -18.87
CA SER A 66 13.03 -17.96 -18.34
C SER A 66 13.96 -16.86 -18.85
N PRO A 67 13.45 -15.76 -19.43
CA PRO A 67 14.27 -14.69 -20.01
C PRO A 67 14.92 -13.77 -18.97
N TYR A 68 14.85 -14.08 -17.68
CA TYR A 68 15.48 -13.30 -16.61
C TYR A 68 16.78 -13.95 -16.14
N HIS A 69 17.88 -13.64 -16.83
CA HIS A 69 19.22 -14.00 -16.38
C HIS A 69 19.63 -13.16 -15.15
N VAL A 70 19.15 -13.54 -13.95
CA VAL A 70 19.66 -13.00 -12.68
C VAL A 70 21.04 -13.58 -12.45
N SER A 71 22.07 -12.73 -12.36
CA SER A 71 23.41 -13.19 -11.98
C SER A 71 23.36 -13.84 -10.60
N VAL A 72 23.55 -15.15 -10.55
CA VAL A 72 23.57 -15.92 -9.30
C VAL A 72 24.80 -15.47 -8.52
N PHE A 73 24.60 -14.91 -7.32
CA PHE A 73 25.71 -14.53 -6.45
C PHE A 73 26.46 -15.78 -6.00
N ASP A 74 27.77 -15.80 -6.22
CA ASP A 74 28.60 -16.91 -5.81
C ASP A 74 28.97 -16.79 -4.33
N TRP A 75 28.21 -17.47 -3.49
CA TRP A 75 28.46 -17.57 -2.05
C TRP A 75 29.82 -18.19 -1.69
N SER A 76 30.49 -18.88 -2.62
CA SER A 76 31.85 -19.39 -2.36
C SER A 76 32.92 -18.29 -2.36
N SER A 77 32.59 -17.11 -2.87
CA SER A 77 33.48 -15.93 -2.95
C SER A 77 33.48 -15.06 -1.69
N ILE A 78 32.77 -15.45 -0.62
CA ILE A 78 32.70 -14.66 0.62
C ILE A 78 34.09 -14.54 1.26
N ASP A 79 34.45 -13.30 1.58
CA ASP A 79 35.64 -13.02 2.37
C ASP A 79 35.41 -13.36 3.85
N THR A 80 35.98 -14.50 4.25
CA THR A 80 35.94 -15.01 5.64
C THR A 80 37.16 -14.60 6.47
N SER A 81 38.12 -13.87 5.90
CA SER A 81 39.40 -13.56 6.55
C SER A 81 39.20 -12.75 7.84
N HIS A 82 38.34 -11.73 7.77
CA HIS A 82 38.02 -10.80 8.87
C HIS A 82 37.02 -11.33 9.91
N LEU A 83 36.47 -12.53 9.71
CA LEU A 83 35.49 -13.09 10.64
C LEU A 83 36.14 -13.57 11.96
N PRO A 84 35.47 -13.38 13.12
CA PRO A 84 35.96 -13.84 14.41
C PRO A 84 36.21 -15.35 14.47
N SER A 85 37.04 -15.81 15.41
CA SER A 85 37.33 -17.24 15.60
C SER A 85 36.11 -18.10 15.94
N SER A 86 35.06 -17.50 16.52
CA SER A 86 33.79 -18.17 16.80
C SER A 86 33.08 -18.69 15.54
N TYR A 87 33.34 -18.10 14.38
CA TYR A 87 32.79 -18.52 13.08
C TYR A 87 33.58 -19.71 12.53
N LYS A 88 34.88 -19.77 12.81
CA LYS A 88 35.83 -20.73 12.22
C LYS A 88 36.02 -21.99 13.05
N THR A 89 35.60 -21.98 14.32
CA THR A 89 35.81 -23.09 15.25
C THR A 89 34.63 -23.29 16.18
N ASN A 90 34.46 -24.52 16.67
CA ASN A 90 33.50 -24.86 17.71
C ASN A 90 34.19 -24.96 19.07
N SER A 91 33.64 -24.25 20.06
CA SER A 91 33.97 -24.36 21.47
C SER A 91 33.65 -25.76 22.02
N ARG A 92 34.14 -26.07 23.23
CA ARG A 92 33.86 -27.36 23.88
C ARG A 92 32.35 -27.58 24.10
N GLN A 93 31.63 -26.52 24.49
CA GLN A 93 30.19 -26.57 24.69
C GLN A 93 29.44 -26.76 23.36
N GLU A 94 29.82 -26.05 22.29
CA GLU A 94 29.22 -26.24 20.97
C GLU A 94 29.47 -27.65 20.41
N LYS A 95 30.65 -28.24 20.64
CA LYS A 95 30.93 -29.63 20.24
C LYS A 95 30.03 -30.62 20.97
N LEU A 96 29.80 -30.43 22.27
CA LEU A 96 28.88 -31.26 23.05
C LEU A 96 27.44 -31.08 22.56
N LEU A 97 27.01 -29.84 22.31
CA LEU A 97 25.71 -29.52 21.72
C LEU A 97 25.50 -30.24 20.39
N LEU A 98 26.49 -30.21 19.50
CA LEU A 98 26.42 -30.90 18.21
C LEU A 98 26.32 -32.41 18.37
N GLN A 99 27.00 -33.01 19.36
CA GLN A 99 26.86 -34.45 19.65
C GLN A 99 25.46 -34.81 20.15
N LEU A 100 24.88 -33.97 21.03
CA LEU A 100 23.49 -34.16 21.51
C LEU A 100 22.49 -34.00 20.36
N ALA A 101 22.70 -33.01 19.50
CA ALA A 101 21.93 -32.79 18.27
C ALA A 101 21.98 -33.98 17.33
N ASP A 102 23.16 -34.55 17.11
CA ASP A 102 23.34 -35.71 16.25
C ASP A 102 22.65 -36.95 16.83
N HIS A 103 22.71 -37.14 18.15
CA HIS A 103 21.99 -38.22 18.82
C HIS A 103 20.47 -38.06 18.68
N PHE A 104 19.96 -36.86 18.98
CA PHE A 104 18.53 -36.53 18.84
C PHE A 104 18.05 -36.75 17.39
N SER A 105 18.80 -36.27 16.40
CA SER A 105 18.46 -36.47 14.99
C SER A 105 18.39 -37.95 14.60
N ARG A 106 19.34 -38.77 15.08
CA ARG A 106 19.35 -40.23 14.78
C ARG A 106 18.17 -40.95 15.44
N GLN A 107 17.85 -40.58 16.68
CA GLN A 107 16.68 -41.12 17.38
C GLN A 107 15.40 -40.77 16.64
N TYR A 108 15.24 -39.50 16.25
CA TYR A 108 14.10 -39.05 15.46
C TYR A 108 13.97 -39.80 14.13
N THR A 109 15.05 -39.92 13.35
CA THR A 109 15.03 -40.67 12.08
C THR A 109 14.69 -42.15 12.29
N HIS A 110 15.08 -42.74 13.42
CA HIS A 110 14.73 -44.12 13.75
C HIS A 110 13.25 -44.28 14.14
N LEU A 111 12.69 -43.33 14.89
CA LEU A 111 11.31 -43.34 15.35
C LEU A 111 10.32 -42.92 14.26
N CYS A 112 10.74 -42.07 13.32
CA CYS A 112 9.93 -41.51 12.25
C CYS A 112 10.63 -41.68 10.89
N PRO A 113 10.74 -42.91 10.37
CA PRO A 113 11.49 -43.20 9.13
C PRO A 113 10.88 -42.56 7.89
N ASP A 114 9.57 -42.35 7.87
CA ASP A 114 8.84 -41.77 6.72
C ASP A 114 8.91 -40.23 6.68
N ARG A 115 9.47 -39.58 7.71
CA ARG A 115 9.58 -38.11 7.78
C ARG A 115 10.92 -37.63 7.24
N LYS A 116 10.93 -36.42 6.67
CA LYS A 116 12.15 -35.76 6.19
C LYS A 116 13.13 -35.50 7.36
N PRO A 117 14.45 -35.47 7.08
CA PRO A 117 15.46 -35.19 8.09
C PRO A 117 15.30 -33.77 8.66
N LEU A 118 15.65 -33.61 9.94
CA LEU A 118 15.56 -32.34 10.65
C LEU A 118 16.66 -31.37 10.25
N PHE A 119 16.33 -30.08 10.18
CA PHE A 119 17.29 -29.00 9.97
C PHE A 119 17.90 -28.56 11.30
N ILE A 120 19.06 -29.13 11.68
CA ILE A 120 19.63 -28.96 13.03
C ILE A 120 21.01 -28.27 13.03
N HIS A 121 21.96 -28.74 12.21
CA HIS A 121 23.34 -28.24 12.24
C HIS A 121 23.95 -27.95 10.86
N PRO A 122 23.36 -27.03 10.07
CA PRO A 122 23.89 -26.63 8.77
C PRO A 122 25.31 -26.07 8.85
N LEU A 123 26.00 -26.02 7.71
CA LEU A 123 27.30 -25.35 7.59
C LEU A 123 27.11 -23.83 7.63
N ASN A 124 28.01 -23.11 8.28
CA ASN A 124 28.07 -21.65 8.18
C ASN A 124 28.96 -21.19 7.00
N GLU A 125 29.14 -19.87 6.84
CA GLU A 125 30.02 -19.27 5.82
C GLU A 125 31.49 -19.75 5.86
N CYS A 126 31.96 -20.31 6.97
CA CYS A 126 33.32 -20.84 7.12
C CYS A 126 33.40 -22.36 6.93
N GLY A 127 32.30 -23.02 6.52
CA GLY A 127 32.23 -24.47 6.38
C GLY A 127 32.23 -25.23 7.71
N VAL A 128 31.82 -24.57 8.81
CA VAL A 128 31.76 -25.16 10.15
C VAL A 128 30.30 -25.48 10.47
N GLN A 129 30.03 -26.70 10.93
CA GLN A 129 28.70 -27.08 11.42
C GLN A 129 28.34 -26.28 12.68
N LYS A 130 27.19 -25.62 12.64
CA LYS A 130 26.66 -24.81 13.75
C LYS A 130 25.22 -25.17 14.01
N PHE A 131 24.86 -25.30 15.28
CA PHE A 131 23.48 -25.57 15.68
C PHE A 131 22.58 -24.37 15.39
N VAL A 132 21.44 -24.56 14.74
CA VAL A 132 20.58 -23.46 14.24
C VAL A 132 20.17 -22.46 15.33
N SER A 133 19.87 -22.91 16.55
CA SER A 133 19.51 -22.01 17.67
C SER A 133 20.66 -21.09 18.09
N THR A 134 21.91 -21.50 17.88
CA THR A 134 23.10 -20.67 18.19
C THR A 134 23.39 -19.63 17.11
N THR A 135 22.76 -19.73 15.94
CA THR A 135 22.83 -18.71 14.87
C THR A 135 21.90 -17.53 15.19
N VAL A 136 20.83 -17.75 15.96
CA VAL A 136 19.92 -16.68 16.42
C VAL A 136 20.65 -15.81 17.45
N ARG A 137 20.81 -14.52 17.15
CA ARG A 137 21.53 -13.56 17.99
C ARG A 137 20.58 -12.44 18.44
N PRO A 138 19.86 -12.60 19.57
CA PRO A 138 18.98 -11.58 20.10
C PRO A 138 19.66 -10.21 20.19
N THR A 139 19.19 -9.25 19.39
CA THR A 139 19.82 -7.92 19.31
C THR A 139 18.78 -6.82 19.17
N LEU A 140 18.81 -5.84 20.07
CA LEU A 140 17.99 -4.63 19.99
C LEU A 140 18.76 -3.52 19.27
N LEU A 141 18.21 -3.01 18.18
CA LEU A 141 18.77 -1.86 17.46
C LEU A 141 18.29 -0.54 18.09
N PRO A 142 19.05 0.57 17.95
CA PRO A 142 18.74 1.85 18.60
C PRO A 142 17.62 2.66 17.90
N TYR A 143 16.90 2.07 16.95
CA TYR A 143 15.88 2.76 16.15
C TYR A 143 14.48 2.53 16.71
N PRO A 144 13.66 3.58 16.96
CA PRO A 144 12.35 3.44 17.57
C PRO A 144 11.39 2.51 16.80
N ASP A 145 11.42 2.54 15.47
CA ASP A 145 10.55 1.68 14.65
C ASP A 145 10.86 0.19 14.87
N MET A 146 12.11 -0.15 15.19
CA MET A 146 12.57 -1.54 15.45
C MET A 146 12.11 -2.08 16.81
N TYR A 147 11.37 -1.31 17.61
CA TYR A 147 10.73 -1.81 18.82
C TYR A 147 9.40 -2.51 18.54
N TYR A 148 8.86 -2.32 17.34
CA TYR A 148 7.64 -2.95 16.87
C TYR A 148 7.96 -4.05 15.86
N TRP A 149 7.19 -5.14 15.90
CA TRP A 149 7.40 -6.27 14.99
C TRP A 149 7.30 -5.85 13.52
N SER A 150 6.37 -4.95 13.19
CA SER A 150 6.15 -4.44 11.82
C SER A 150 7.34 -3.63 11.32
N GLY A 151 8.01 -2.87 12.21
CA GLY A 151 9.23 -2.15 11.87
C GLY A 151 10.37 -3.11 11.57
N CYS A 152 10.61 -4.11 12.43
CA CYS A 152 11.62 -5.15 12.19
C CYS A 152 11.37 -5.87 10.86
N ALA A 153 10.13 -6.29 10.60
CA ALA A 153 9.74 -7.01 9.41
C ALA A 153 9.92 -6.17 8.13
N SER A 154 9.47 -4.91 8.15
CA SER A 154 9.66 -3.96 7.05
C SER A 154 11.14 -3.70 6.77
N PHE A 155 11.97 -3.57 7.79
CA PHE A 155 13.40 -3.35 7.56
C PHE A 155 14.08 -4.57 6.95
N VAL A 156 13.84 -5.78 7.47
CA VAL A 156 14.46 -7.00 6.91
C VAL A 156 14.02 -7.21 5.46
N CYS A 157 12.73 -7.07 5.17
CA CYS A 157 12.23 -7.29 3.81
C CYS A 157 12.74 -6.23 2.83
N ASP A 158 12.88 -4.97 3.25
CA ASP A 158 13.37 -3.89 2.38
C ASP A 158 14.89 -3.94 2.20
N TYR A 159 15.63 -4.31 3.25
CA TYR A 159 17.10 -4.32 3.31
C TYR A 159 17.75 -5.49 2.57
N LEU A 160 17.08 -6.65 2.54
CA LEU A 160 17.63 -7.84 1.91
C LEU A 160 17.00 -8.11 0.54
N ILE A 161 17.85 -8.55 -0.39
CA ILE A 161 17.43 -9.11 -1.67
C ILE A 161 17.18 -10.62 -1.47
N MET A 162 16.00 -11.08 -1.86
CA MET A 162 15.66 -12.50 -1.80
C MET A 162 16.45 -13.28 -2.86
N GLU A 163 17.07 -14.37 -2.43
CA GLU A 163 17.65 -15.38 -3.32
C GLU A 163 16.93 -16.73 -3.09
N PRO A 164 16.45 -17.38 -4.17
CA PRO A 164 15.74 -18.64 -4.04
C PRO A 164 16.68 -19.76 -3.59
N LEU A 165 16.12 -20.81 -2.98
CA LEU A 165 16.87 -22.01 -2.67
C LEU A 165 17.34 -22.69 -3.97
N LYS A 166 18.57 -23.23 -3.98
CA LYS A 166 19.12 -23.96 -5.14
C LYS A 166 18.21 -25.10 -5.61
N CYS A 167 17.55 -25.75 -4.67
CA CYS A 167 16.52 -26.74 -4.92
C CYS A 167 15.37 -26.50 -3.93
N PRO A 168 14.13 -26.29 -4.41
CA PRO A 168 13.03 -25.85 -3.56
C PRO A 168 12.49 -26.95 -2.64
N ILE A 169 12.78 -28.22 -2.90
CA ILE A 169 12.26 -29.37 -2.13
C ILE A 169 13.22 -29.89 -1.05
N THR A 170 14.48 -29.42 -1.07
CA THR A 170 15.53 -29.82 -0.14
C THR A 170 15.92 -28.69 0.80
N LEU A 171 16.27 -29.04 2.03
CA LEU A 171 16.86 -28.11 2.99
C LEU A 171 18.17 -27.48 2.46
N PRO A 172 18.45 -26.21 2.78
CA PRO A 172 19.72 -25.59 2.42
C PRO A 172 20.88 -26.30 3.15
N SER A 173 22.00 -26.51 2.46
CA SER A 173 23.20 -27.11 3.07
C SER A 173 23.93 -26.17 4.01
N SER A 174 23.73 -24.86 3.84
CA SER A 174 24.40 -23.81 4.61
C SER A 174 23.39 -22.80 5.13
N LEU A 175 23.67 -22.24 6.32
CA LEU A 175 22.91 -21.17 6.95
C LEU A 175 23.88 -20.06 7.33
N TYR A 176 23.68 -18.87 6.75
CA TYR A 176 24.60 -17.77 6.94
C TYR A 176 24.29 -17.01 8.23
N SER A 177 25.32 -16.45 8.85
CA SER A 177 25.11 -15.59 10.02
C SER A 177 24.35 -14.30 9.66
N PRO A 178 23.50 -13.77 10.56
CA PRO A 178 22.86 -12.47 10.42
C PRO A 178 23.82 -11.34 10.02
N THR A 179 25.05 -11.35 10.53
CA THR A 179 26.06 -10.34 10.20
C THR A 179 26.58 -10.43 8.77
N THR A 180 26.70 -11.65 8.22
CA THR A 180 27.14 -11.87 6.85
C THR A 180 26.03 -11.49 5.88
N ILE A 181 24.79 -11.90 6.17
CA ILE A 181 23.60 -11.53 5.39
C ILE A 181 23.44 -10.01 5.32
N LEU A 182 23.62 -9.30 6.44
CA LEU A 182 23.54 -7.82 6.45
C LEU A 182 24.67 -7.15 5.65
N LYS A 183 25.86 -7.75 5.59
CA LYS A 183 27.01 -7.22 4.83
C LYS A 183 26.79 -7.33 3.32
N TYR A 184 26.22 -8.44 2.85
CA TYR A 184 25.99 -8.70 1.42
C TYR A 184 24.57 -8.33 0.94
N GLN A 185 23.67 -8.00 1.87
CA GLN A 185 22.28 -7.61 1.61
C GLN A 185 21.49 -8.62 0.77
N ARG A 186 21.79 -9.91 0.92
CA ARG A 186 21.23 -11.03 0.15
C ARG A 186 21.03 -12.23 1.06
N GLY A 187 20.03 -13.06 0.79
CA GLY A 187 19.82 -14.31 1.51
C GLY A 187 18.57 -15.07 1.06
N ASN A 188 18.46 -16.31 1.52
CA ASN A 188 17.26 -17.13 1.31
C ASN A 188 16.24 -17.01 2.46
N CYS A 189 15.14 -17.76 2.39
CA CYS A 189 14.07 -17.70 3.41
C CYS A 189 14.55 -18.02 4.83
N PHE A 190 15.52 -18.91 5.01
CA PHE A 190 16.09 -19.25 6.33
C PHE A 190 16.96 -18.11 6.86
N ASP A 191 17.80 -17.54 5.99
CA ASP A 191 18.67 -16.40 6.31
C ASP A 191 17.83 -15.19 6.79
N PHE A 192 16.78 -14.86 6.02
CA PHE A 192 15.81 -13.83 6.34
C PHE A 192 15.12 -14.09 7.69
N THR A 193 14.64 -15.32 7.90
CA THR A 193 13.95 -15.74 9.13
C THR A 193 14.84 -15.60 10.36
N VAL A 194 16.09 -16.05 10.30
CA VAL A 194 17.03 -16.00 11.43
C VAL A 194 17.40 -14.56 11.77
N LEU A 195 17.61 -13.69 10.78
CA LEU A 195 17.83 -12.27 11.01
C LEU A 195 16.61 -11.61 11.68
N LEU A 196 15.42 -11.81 11.12
CA LEU A 196 14.19 -11.23 11.64
C LEU A 196 13.89 -11.70 13.07
N CYS A 197 13.98 -13.01 13.32
CA CYS A 197 13.77 -13.60 14.64
C CYS A 197 14.79 -13.05 15.66
N SER A 198 16.06 -12.88 15.26
CA SER A 198 17.10 -12.27 16.10
C SER A 198 16.75 -10.83 16.53
N LEU A 199 16.18 -10.03 15.64
CA LEU A 199 15.74 -8.66 15.95
C LEU A 199 14.50 -8.64 16.84
N LEU A 200 13.51 -9.49 16.54
CA LEU A 200 12.26 -9.58 17.30
C LEU A 200 12.48 -10.04 18.75
N ILE A 201 13.30 -11.07 18.96
CA ILE A 201 13.68 -11.53 20.31
C ILE A 201 14.47 -10.43 21.03
N GLY A 202 15.36 -9.72 20.32
CA GLY A 202 16.07 -8.57 20.87
C GLY A 202 15.14 -7.44 21.32
N ALA A 203 14.06 -7.19 20.56
CA ALA A 203 12.96 -6.31 20.94
C ALA A 203 12.04 -6.93 22.01
N GLY A 204 12.25 -8.15 22.48
CA GLY A 204 11.49 -8.77 23.56
C GLY A 204 10.17 -9.42 23.14
N TYR A 205 9.97 -9.69 21.86
CA TYR A 205 8.90 -10.56 21.37
C TYR A 205 9.23 -12.04 21.64
N ASP A 206 8.19 -12.85 21.79
CA ASP A 206 8.33 -14.30 21.87
C ASP A 206 8.34 -14.90 20.47
N ALA A 207 9.48 -14.80 19.79
CA ALA A 207 9.61 -15.15 18.39
C ALA A 207 10.42 -16.44 18.18
N TYR A 208 10.02 -17.19 17.16
CA TYR A 208 10.59 -18.48 16.77
C TYR A 208 10.81 -18.49 15.26
N CYS A 209 11.94 -19.03 14.83
CA CYS A 209 12.14 -19.44 13.44
C CYS A 209 11.32 -20.70 13.20
N VAL A 210 10.57 -20.74 12.11
CA VAL A 210 9.76 -21.88 11.69
C VAL A 210 10.37 -22.46 10.43
N HIS A 211 10.44 -23.78 10.36
CA HIS A 211 10.76 -24.53 9.16
C HIS A 211 9.57 -25.43 8.82
N GLY A 212 9.16 -25.39 7.56
CA GLY A 212 8.05 -26.19 7.07
C GLY A 212 7.83 -26.02 5.58
N TYR A 213 6.57 -26.14 5.17
CA TYR A 213 6.16 -26.08 3.78
C TYR A 213 5.22 -24.91 3.52
N ALA A 214 5.37 -24.27 2.37
CA ALA A 214 4.54 -23.16 1.94
C ALA A 214 4.21 -23.26 0.44
N THR A 215 3.26 -22.46 -0.01
CA THR A 215 2.87 -22.40 -1.41
C THR A 215 3.98 -21.80 -2.29
N LEU A 216 3.86 -21.96 -3.61
CA LEU A 216 4.85 -21.48 -4.58
C LEU A 216 5.04 -19.96 -4.48
N GLU A 217 3.95 -19.21 -4.30
CA GLU A 217 3.91 -17.75 -4.25
C GLU A 217 4.72 -17.27 -3.03
N MET A 218 4.49 -17.89 -1.87
CA MET A 218 5.20 -17.63 -0.63
C MET A 218 6.71 -17.91 -0.76
N CYS A 219 7.06 -19.04 -1.39
CA CYS A 219 8.46 -19.44 -1.57
C CYS A 219 9.23 -18.59 -2.58
N SER A 220 8.54 -18.06 -3.59
CA SER A 220 9.15 -17.36 -4.72
C SER A 220 9.07 -15.83 -4.60
N LEU A 221 8.45 -15.31 -3.52
CA LEU A 221 8.11 -13.89 -3.37
C LEU A 221 7.30 -13.36 -4.56
N ASP A 222 6.43 -14.21 -5.12
CA ASP A 222 5.56 -13.79 -6.20
C ASP A 222 4.30 -13.16 -5.61
N GLN A 223 4.16 -11.85 -5.83
CA GLN A 223 3.02 -11.07 -5.36
C GLN A 223 2.11 -10.62 -6.51
N THR A 224 2.35 -11.10 -7.74
CA THR A 224 1.65 -10.64 -8.95
C THR A 224 0.16 -10.93 -8.97
N GLN A 225 -0.30 -11.89 -8.17
CA GLN A 225 -1.72 -12.22 -7.98
C GLN A 225 -2.32 -11.58 -6.72
N GLU A 226 -1.49 -10.97 -5.87
CA GLU A 226 -1.96 -10.33 -4.65
C GLU A 226 -2.49 -8.92 -4.95
N LEU A 227 -3.64 -8.58 -4.36
CA LEU A 227 -4.11 -7.20 -4.35
C LEU A 227 -3.18 -6.31 -3.52
N CYS A 228 -2.71 -5.22 -4.13
CA CYS A 228 -1.84 -4.26 -3.47
C CYS A 228 -2.48 -3.74 -2.16
N PRO A 229 -1.80 -3.83 -1.00
CA PRO A 229 -2.35 -3.37 0.28
C PRO A 229 -2.79 -1.91 0.29
N ARG A 230 -2.20 -1.06 -0.56
CA ARG A 230 -2.56 0.37 -0.70
C ARG A 230 -3.89 0.60 -1.41
N LEU A 231 -4.39 -0.39 -2.14
CA LEU A 231 -5.66 -0.34 -2.86
C LEU A 231 -6.82 -0.94 -2.04
N ARG A 232 -6.52 -1.62 -0.93
CA ARG A 232 -7.56 -2.17 -0.05
C ARG A 232 -8.35 -1.02 0.58
N LYS A 233 -9.65 -0.96 0.29
CA LYS A 233 -10.57 -0.08 1.03
C LYS A 233 -10.59 -0.52 2.51
N PRO A 234 -10.61 0.40 3.47
CA PRO A 234 -10.87 0.04 4.85
C PRO A 234 -12.18 -0.76 4.91
N PRO A 235 -12.27 -1.83 5.72
CA PRO A 235 -13.53 -2.56 5.87
C PRO A 235 -14.60 -1.57 6.33
N GLU A 236 -15.66 -1.43 5.54
CA GLU A 236 -16.84 -0.67 5.93
C GLU A 236 -17.40 -1.34 7.18
N VAL A 237 -17.31 -0.64 8.32
CA VAL A 237 -17.96 -1.11 9.55
C VAL A 237 -19.45 -1.08 9.25
N PRO A 238 -20.18 -2.22 9.29
CA PRO A 238 -21.61 -2.19 9.12
C PRO A 238 -22.19 -1.28 10.20
N GLU A 239 -22.86 -0.20 9.81
CA GLU A 239 -23.69 0.55 10.76
C GLU A 239 -24.76 -0.43 11.26
N GLU A 240 -24.71 -0.78 12.54
CA GLU A 240 -25.75 -1.58 13.17
C GLU A 240 -27.07 -0.82 13.06
N GLU A 241 -27.97 -1.24 12.18
CA GLU A 241 -29.33 -0.70 12.13
C GLU A 241 -30.05 -1.05 13.43
N ASP A 242 -30.37 -0.03 14.22
CA ASP A 242 -31.19 -0.14 15.43
C ASP A 242 -32.52 -0.88 15.12
N PRO A 243 -32.79 -2.07 15.71
CA PRO A 243 -33.95 -2.88 15.36
C PRO A 243 -35.29 -2.36 15.91
N ASN A 244 -35.36 -1.14 16.46
CA ASN A 244 -36.53 -0.61 17.18
C ASN A 244 -37.05 0.73 16.64
N LYS A 245 -37.30 0.82 15.32
CA LYS A 245 -38.15 1.88 14.76
C LYS A 245 -39.45 1.28 14.23
N TYR A 246 -40.54 1.48 14.99
CA TYR A 246 -41.90 1.08 14.65
C TYR A 246 -42.27 1.49 13.21
N ARG A 247 -42.39 0.50 12.30
CA ARG A 247 -42.94 0.71 10.95
C ARG A 247 -44.47 0.80 11.02
N ILE A 248 -44.98 2.03 11.01
CA ILE A 248 -46.38 2.30 10.67
C ILE A 248 -46.54 1.99 9.17
N LYS A 249 -47.34 0.98 8.83
CA LYS A 249 -47.71 0.69 7.43
C LYS A 249 -48.73 1.73 6.98
N TYR A 250 -48.29 2.71 6.21
CA TYR A 250 -49.20 3.58 5.46
C TYR A 250 -49.75 2.81 4.25
N PRO A 251 -51.02 3.02 3.86
CA PRO A 251 -51.55 2.50 2.61
C PRO A 251 -50.69 3.02 1.44
N SER A 252 -50.34 2.16 0.48
CA SER A 252 -49.55 2.54 -0.69
C SER A 252 -50.20 3.71 -1.43
N GLU A 253 -49.49 4.84 -1.47
CA GLU A 253 -49.83 5.95 -2.34
C GLU A 253 -49.65 5.53 -3.81
N PRO A 254 -50.50 6.04 -4.73
CA PRO A 254 -50.31 5.82 -6.15
C PRO A 254 -48.98 6.46 -6.58
N GLN A 255 -48.00 5.61 -6.89
CA GLN A 255 -46.68 6.04 -7.35
C GLN A 255 -46.82 6.76 -8.71
N SER A 256 -46.24 7.95 -8.79
CA SER A 256 -46.16 8.73 -10.02
C SER A 256 -45.32 7.98 -11.06
N GLN A 257 -45.70 8.02 -12.34
CA GLN A 257 -44.94 7.36 -13.43
C GLN A 257 -43.47 7.82 -13.48
N PHE A 258 -43.16 9.01 -12.99
CA PHE A 258 -41.80 9.53 -12.90
C PHE A 258 -40.94 8.79 -11.84
N GLU A 259 -41.53 8.41 -10.70
CA GLU A 259 -40.82 7.67 -9.65
C GLU A 259 -40.52 6.23 -10.08
N LEU A 260 -41.42 5.63 -10.84
CA LEU A 260 -41.21 4.33 -11.48
C LEU A 260 -40.07 4.39 -12.51
N GLN A 261 -39.99 5.45 -13.30
CA GLN A 261 -38.88 5.65 -14.24
C GLN A 261 -37.54 5.90 -13.54
N GLN A 262 -37.53 6.65 -12.43
CA GLN A 262 -36.30 6.84 -11.65
C GLN A 262 -35.84 5.57 -10.93
N LYS A 263 -36.78 4.72 -10.47
CA LYS A 263 -36.45 3.41 -9.90
C LYS A 263 -35.95 2.45 -10.97
N ALA A 264 -36.62 2.37 -12.12
CA ALA A 264 -36.19 1.53 -13.24
C ALA A 264 -34.78 1.91 -13.72
N LYS A 265 -34.46 3.21 -13.78
CA LYS A 265 -33.12 3.66 -14.16
C LYS A 265 -32.05 3.32 -13.11
N LYS A 266 -32.40 3.39 -11.82
CA LYS A 266 -31.51 2.95 -10.73
C LYS A 266 -31.35 1.43 -10.71
N GLU A 267 -32.41 0.69 -11.02
CA GLU A 267 -32.42 -0.76 -11.12
C GLU A 267 -31.58 -1.24 -12.31
N GLU A 268 -31.70 -0.60 -13.49
CA GLU A 268 -30.81 -0.81 -14.64
C GLU A 268 -29.35 -0.48 -14.33
N GLU A 269 -29.08 0.63 -13.63
CA GLU A 269 -27.71 0.97 -13.18
C GLU A 269 -27.18 -0.13 -12.22
N THR A 270 -27.98 -0.63 -11.28
CA THR A 270 -27.55 -1.71 -10.38
C THR A 270 -27.44 -3.08 -11.05
N GLU A 271 -28.32 -3.39 -12.02
CA GLU A 271 -28.24 -4.63 -12.81
C GLU A 271 -27.01 -4.62 -13.70
N SER A 272 -26.66 -3.47 -14.30
CA SER A 272 -25.43 -3.34 -15.09
C SER A 272 -24.18 -3.54 -14.24
N THR A 273 -24.14 -2.99 -13.01
CA THR A 273 -23.04 -3.24 -12.08
C THR A 273 -22.98 -4.71 -11.62
N GLN A 274 -24.13 -5.37 -11.43
CA GLN A 274 -24.18 -6.79 -11.05
C GLN A 274 -23.82 -7.73 -12.21
N GLU A 275 -24.13 -7.37 -13.44
CA GLU A 275 -23.68 -8.11 -14.63
C GLU A 275 -22.17 -7.94 -14.83
N GLU A 276 -21.62 -6.73 -14.64
CA GLU A 276 -20.16 -6.51 -14.63
C GLU A 276 -19.47 -7.33 -13.52
N GLU A 277 -20.01 -7.34 -12.29
CA GLU A 277 -19.48 -8.17 -11.18
C GLU A 277 -19.54 -9.68 -11.50
N ARG A 278 -20.61 -10.16 -12.17
CA ARG A 278 -20.71 -11.57 -12.60
C ARG A 278 -19.78 -11.91 -13.74
N GLU A 279 -19.61 -11.00 -14.70
CA GLU A 279 -18.64 -11.17 -15.79
C GLU A 279 -17.21 -11.18 -15.24
N GLU A 280 -16.89 -10.33 -14.25
CA GLU A 280 -15.62 -10.39 -13.51
C GLU A 280 -15.45 -11.73 -12.77
N GLU A 281 -16.48 -12.25 -12.07
CA GLU A 281 -16.42 -13.57 -11.43
C GLU A 281 -16.18 -14.71 -12.44
N VAL A 282 -16.81 -14.65 -13.62
CA VAL A 282 -16.64 -15.65 -14.68
C VAL A 282 -15.24 -15.58 -15.29
N VAL A 283 -14.65 -14.39 -15.45
CA VAL A 283 -13.26 -14.22 -15.90
C VAL A 283 -12.27 -14.77 -14.85
N VAL A 284 -12.54 -14.56 -13.56
CA VAL A 284 -11.73 -15.12 -12.46
C VAL A 284 -11.78 -16.65 -12.42
N GLU A 285 -12.89 -17.29 -12.82
CA GLU A 285 -12.97 -18.75 -12.92
C GLU A 285 -12.12 -19.35 -14.06
N VAL A 286 -11.88 -18.60 -15.13
CA VAL A 286 -11.06 -19.01 -16.29
C VAL A 286 -9.57 -18.91 -15.96
N ASP A 287 -9.17 -18.02 -15.03
CA ASP A 287 -7.80 -17.77 -14.60
C ASP A 287 -7.37 -18.60 -13.38
N LYS A 288 -7.95 -19.80 -13.19
CA LYS A 288 -7.51 -20.70 -12.10
C LYS A 288 -6.01 -21.01 -12.28
N PRO A 289 -5.17 -20.77 -11.26
CA PRO A 289 -3.74 -20.99 -11.37
C PRO A 289 -3.47 -22.44 -11.75
N LYS A 290 -2.53 -22.64 -12.67
CA LYS A 290 -2.09 -23.98 -13.09
C LYS A 290 -1.76 -24.79 -11.85
N ARG A 291 -2.26 -26.03 -11.78
CA ARG A 291 -2.01 -26.93 -10.63
C ARG A 291 -0.51 -27.02 -10.40
N ASP A 292 -0.07 -26.60 -9.23
CA ASP A 292 1.33 -26.58 -8.85
C ASP A 292 1.85 -28.02 -8.60
N PRO A 293 2.78 -28.55 -9.42
CA PRO A 293 3.26 -29.92 -9.30
C PRO A 293 4.00 -30.21 -7.99
N LEU A 294 4.55 -29.16 -7.34
CA LEU A 294 5.34 -29.29 -6.12
C LEU A 294 4.58 -28.73 -4.89
N HIS A 295 3.26 -28.60 -4.98
CA HIS A 295 2.43 -28.13 -3.87
C HIS A 295 2.64 -29.01 -2.64
N GLY A 296 2.93 -28.39 -1.48
CA GLY A 296 3.23 -29.09 -0.24
C GLY A 296 4.63 -29.70 -0.13
N LEU A 297 5.44 -29.67 -1.20
CA LEU A 297 6.80 -30.23 -1.19
C LEU A 297 7.89 -29.16 -0.99
N ARG A 298 7.56 -27.88 -1.23
CA ARG A 298 8.51 -26.77 -1.13
C ARG A 298 8.86 -26.43 0.30
N VAL A 299 10.14 -26.44 0.58
CA VAL A 299 10.71 -26.08 1.87
C VAL A 299 10.77 -24.56 1.97
N HIS A 300 10.26 -24.04 3.09
CA HIS A 300 10.28 -22.62 3.39
C HIS A 300 10.54 -22.38 4.88
N ALA A 301 10.91 -21.14 5.20
CA ALA A 301 11.12 -20.69 6.58
C ALA A 301 10.49 -19.32 6.79
N TRP A 302 9.85 -19.16 7.95
CA TRP A 302 9.16 -17.93 8.35
C TRP A 302 9.24 -17.74 9.87
N VAL A 303 8.71 -16.64 10.39
CA VAL A 303 8.74 -16.37 11.84
C VAL A 303 7.37 -16.62 12.46
N LEU A 304 7.34 -17.27 13.61
CA LEU A 304 6.18 -17.40 14.50
C LEU A 304 6.35 -16.46 15.69
N VAL A 305 5.33 -15.69 16.03
CA VAL A 305 5.28 -14.86 17.24
C VAL A 305 4.14 -15.33 18.11
N LEU A 306 4.45 -15.79 19.34
CA LEU A 306 3.45 -16.24 20.30
C LEU A 306 2.76 -15.06 21.02
N ALA A 307 1.49 -15.26 21.38
CA ALA A 307 0.71 -14.31 22.15
C ALA A 307 1.28 -14.07 23.57
N GLY A 308 0.94 -12.92 24.17
CA GLY A 308 1.23 -12.61 25.57
C GLY A 308 2.37 -11.61 25.77
N LYS A 309 3.60 -11.93 25.34
CA LYS A 309 4.72 -10.97 25.45
C LYS A 309 4.45 -9.76 24.55
N ARG A 310 4.90 -8.56 24.97
CA ARG A 310 4.74 -7.30 24.23
C ARG A 310 3.27 -6.94 23.89
N LYS A 311 2.29 -7.45 24.66
CA LYS A 311 0.84 -7.26 24.43
C LYS A 311 0.37 -7.76 23.06
N VAL A 312 1.03 -8.78 22.51
CA VAL A 312 0.56 -9.47 21.30
C VAL A 312 -0.73 -10.20 21.66
N PRO A 313 -1.87 -9.89 21.01
CA PRO A 313 -3.18 -10.43 21.39
C PRO A 313 -3.34 -11.89 20.98
N GLU A 314 -2.85 -12.24 19.79
CA GLU A 314 -3.00 -13.56 19.19
C GLU A 314 -1.68 -14.00 18.55
N THR A 315 -1.45 -15.31 18.53
CA THR A 315 -0.29 -15.91 17.87
C THR A 315 -0.43 -15.75 16.36
N PHE A 316 0.64 -15.36 15.68
CA PHE A 316 0.61 -15.09 14.25
C PHE A 316 1.95 -15.42 13.57
N PHE A 317 1.91 -15.59 12.25
CA PHE A 317 3.11 -15.78 11.43
C PHE A 317 3.56 -14.47 10.77
N ILE A 318 4.84 -14.36 10.48
CA ILE A 318 5.40 -13.27 9.68
C ILE A 318 6.13 -13.90 8.50
N ASN A 319 5.69 -13.58 7.28
CA ASN A 319 6.45 -13.89 6.07
C ASN A 319 7.64 -12.92 6.03
N PRO A 320 8.88 -13.41 6.10
CA PRO A 320 10.03 -12.53 6.23
C PRO A 320 10.39 -11.84 4.89
N PHE A 321 9.95 -12.37 3.75
CA PHE A 321 10.19 -11.76 2.43
C PHE A 321 9.30 -10.55 2.15
N THR A 322 8.04 -10.58 2.62
CA THR A 322 7.11 -9.44 2.45
C THR A 322 7.08 -8.53 3.68
N GLY A 323 7.38 -9.08 4.86
CA GLY A 323 7.24 -8.42 6.14
C GLY A 323 5.79 -8.37 6.65
N ASN A 324 4.87 -9.08 6.00
CA ASN A 324 3.45 -9.11 6.36
C ASN A 324 3.19 -10.09 7.51
N GLY A 325 2.24 -9.72 8.38
CA GLY A 325 1.69 -10.61 9.39
C GLY A 325 0.54 -11.43 8.82
N HIS A 326 0.52 -12.72 9.10
CA HIS A 326 -0.47 -13.69 8.65
C HIS A 326 -1.09 -14.42 9.85
N SER A 327 -2.37 -14.78 9.75
CA SER A 327 -3.00 -15.65 10.72
C SER A 327 -2.34 -17.03 10.70
N THR A 328 -2.32 -17.74 11.83
CA THR A 328 -1.85 -19.14 11.87
C THR A 328 -2.70 -20.09 11.04
N ARG A 329 -3.90 -19.65 10.63
CA ARG A 329 -4.86 -20.40 9.80
C ARG A 329 -4.76 -20.10 8.30
N ASP A 330 -3.79 -19.27 7.91
CA ASP A 330 -3.58 -18.88 6.51
C ASP A 330 -3.19 -20.10 5.66
N GLU A 331 -3.81 -20.22 4.49
CA GLU A 331 -3.68 -21.37 3.58
C GLU A 331 -2.33 -21.42 2.87
N CYS A 332 -1.60 -20.30 2.85
CA CYS A 332 -0.25 -20.24 2.29
C CYS A 332 0.78 -21.08 3.07
N PHE A 333 0.48 -21.44 4.33
CA PHE A 333 1.37 -22.24 5.19
C PHE A 333 0.85 -23.68 5.31
N LEU A 334 1.50 -24.58 4.58
CA LEU A 334 1.03 -25.95 4.33
C LEU A 334 1.45 -26.95 5.42
N GLY A 335 2.38 -26.60 6.30
CA GLY A 335 2.73 -27.43 7.46
C GLY A 335 4.03 -27.01 8.13
N ILE A 336 4.20 -27.40 9.39
CA ILE A 336 5.41 -27.12 10.18
C ILE A 336 6.11 -28.43 10.53
N GLU A 337 7.42 -28.46 10.31
CA GLU A 337 8.28 -29.58 10.71
C GLU A 337 8.97 -29.30 12.04
N SER A 338 9.54 -28.10 12.19
CA SER A 338 10.23 -27.71 13.42
C SER A 338 10.24 -26.20 13.63
N ILE A 339 10.41 -25.81 14.89
CA ILE A 339 10.59 -24.42 15.29
C ILE A 339 11.79 -24.29 16.24
N TRP A 340 12.46 -23.15 16.22
CA TRP A 340 13.57 -22.90 17.13
C TRP A 340 13.72 -21.43 17.47
N ASN A 341 14.36 -21.15 18.59
CA ASN A 341 14.77 -19.81 18.99
C ASN A 341 16.16 -19.87 19.62
N HIS A 342 16.63 -18.77 20.21
CA HIS A 342 17.93 -18.71 20.88
C HIS A 342 18.10 -19.63 22.10
N ARG A 343 17.03 -20.30 22.58
CA ARG A 343 17.03 -21.13 23.80
C ARG A 343 16.92 -22.62 23.54
N ASN A 344 16.14 -23.02 22.52
CA ASN A 344 15.87 -24.43 22.28
C ASN A 344 15.49 -24.72 20.82
N TYR A 345 15.19 -25.99 20.55
CA TYR A 345 14.68 -26.53 19.30
C TYR A 345 13.50 -27.46 19.61
N TRP A 346 12.41 -27.33 18.85
CA TRP A 346 11.20 -28.13 19.00
C TRP A 346 10.83 -28.75 17.66
N VAL A 347 10.48 -30.03 17.69
CA VAL A 347 9.97 -30.78 16.54
C VAL A 347 8.46 -30.89 16.67
N ASN A 348 7.75 -30.59 15.58
CA ASN A 348 6.31 -30.76 15.53
C ASN A 348 5.98 -32.24 15.37
N MET A 349 5.15 -32.78 16.27
CA MET A 349 4.67 -34.17 16.25
C MET A 349 3.19 -34.26 15.84
N GLN A 350 2.56 -33.14 15.53
CA GLN A 350 1.16 -33.04 15.12
C GLN A 350 0.96 -33.34 13.63
N ASP A 351 -0.29 -33.64 13.24
CA ASP A 351 -0.66 -33.86 11.85
C ASP A 351 -0.86 -32.52 11.10
N CYS A 352 -0.12 -32.32 10.01
CA CYS A 352 -0.16 -31.13 9.16
C CYS A 352 -0.97 -31.32 7.86
N ARG A 353 -1.72 -32.41 7.67
CA ARG A 353 -2.46 -32.68 6.41
C ARG A 353 -3.44 -31.58 5.98
N LYS A 354 -3.93 -30.77 6.91
CA LYS A 354 -4.84 -29.63 6.66
C LYS A 354 -4.14 -28.27 6.74
N GLY A 355 -2.82 -28.23 6.55
CA GLY A 355 -2.03 -27.03 6.78
C GLY A 355 -1.83 -26.75 8.25
N CYS A 356 -1.70 -25.47 8.60
CA CYS A 356 -1.45 -25.03 9.98
C CYS A 356 -2.71 -24.71 10.79
N LYS A 357 -3.92 -24.96 10.25
CA LYS A 357 -5.21 -24.49 10.81
C LYS A 357 -5.53 -25.07 12.19
N ASP A 358 -5.21 -26.34 12.40
CA ASP A 358 -5.58 -27.13 13.57
C ASP A 358 -4.40 -27.34 14.56
N LEU A 359 -3.27 -26.65 14.35
CA LEU A 359 -2.07 -26.82 15.18
C LEU A 359 -2.21 -26.13 16.53
N SER A 360 -1.80 -26.82 17.60
CA SER A 360 -1.56 -26.24 18.92
C SER A 360 -0.18 -25.61 18.96
N PHE A 361 -0.12 -24.36 19.43
CA PHE A 361 1.13 -23.61 19.65
C PHE A 361 1.54 -23.56 21.14
N ASP A 362 0.97 -24.43 21.98
CA ASP A 362 1.44 -24.63 23.34
C ASP A 362 2.67 -25.54 23.33
N LEU A 363 3.86 -24.94 23.41
CA LEU A 363 5.15 -25.64 23.37
C LEU A 363 5.44 -26.44 24.64
N SER A 364 4.58 -26.36 25.66
CA SER A 364 4.69 -27.18 26.87
C SER A 364 4.03 -28.56 26.73
N ASP A 365 3.21 -28.75 25.69
CA ASP A 365 2.55 -30.02 25.41
C ASP A 365 3.49 -30.99 24.69
N SER A 366 3.95 -32.01 25.43
CA SER A 366 4.85 -33.06 24.92
C SER A 366 4.23 -33.97 23.86
N PHE A 367 2.90 -34.01 23.73
CA PHE A 367 2.25 -34.75 22.64
C PHE A 367 2.30 -34.00 21.31
N CYS A 368 2.28 -32.66 21.38
CA CYS A 368 2.30 -31.81 20.20
C CYS A 368 3.73 -31.45 19.77
N TRP A 369 4.63 -31.19 20.73
CA TRP A 369 5.98 -30.71 20.49
C TRP A 369 7.01 -31.54 21.24
N GLU A 370 7.93 -32.15 20.49
CA GLU A 370 9.09 -32.82 21.08
C GLU A 370 10.22 -31.79 21.26
N ILE A 371 10.64 -31.59 22.50
CA ILE A 371 11.65 -30.60 22.88
C ILE A 371 13.03 -31.26 22.94
N MET A 372 14.05 -30.60 22.38
CA MET A 372 15.41 -31.15 22.40
C MET A 372 16.07 -31.06 23.77
N PHE A 373 15.89 -29.93 24.49
CA PHE A 373 16.38 -29.75 25.85
C PHE A 373 15.20 -29.61 26.83
N ALA A 374 15.06 -30.52 27.78
CA ALA A 374 14.05 -30.36 28.83
C ALA A 374 14.37 -29.11 29.68
N GLU A 375 13.40 -28.21 29.85
CA GLU A 375 13.58 -27.08 30.75
C GLU A 375 13.64 -27.58 32.20
N SER A 376 14.69 -27.21 32.94
CA SER A 376 14.73 -27.39 34.39
C SER A 376 13.60 -26.57 35.01
N LYS A 377 12.59 -27.22 35.58
CA LYS A 377 11.52 -26.57 36.35
C LYS A 377 12.08 -25.99 37.65
N GLU A 378 12.77 -24.85 37.61
CA GLU A 378 12.90 -23.97 38.76
C GLU A 378 12.83 -22.48 38.34
N PRO A 379 11.74 -21.77 38.65
CA PRO A 379 11.80 -20.33 38.76
C PRO A 379 12.66 -20.01 39.99
N SER A 380 13.69 -19.18 39.78
CA SER A 380 14.61 -18.68 40.79
C SER A 380 13.86 -18.05 41.97
N GLN A 381 13.60 -18.83 43.02
CA GLN A 381 13.19 -18.30 44.31
C GLN A 381 14.43 -18.13 45.17
N LEU A 382 14.57 -16.93 45.72
CA LEU A 382 15.60 -16.55 46.68
C LEU A 382 15.69 -17.57 47.84
N PRO A 383 16.89 -17.80 48.41
CA PRO A 383 17.08 -18.87 49.38
C PRO A 383 16.36 -18.53 50.69
N ALA A 384 15.29 -19.26 50.99
CA ALA A 384 14.73 -19.34 52.33
C ALA A 384 15.32 -20.56 53.03
N GLU A 385 16.20 -20.30 54.01
CA GLU A 385 16.72 -21.31 54.92
C GLU A 385 15.59 -21.98 55.71
N SER A 386 15.58 -23.32 55.77
CA SER A 386 15.35 -24.15 56.99
C SER A 386 15.16 -25.64 56.59
N PRO A 387 15.17 -26.62 57.53
CA PRO A 387 16.30 -27.53 57.67
C PRO A 387 15.97 -28.98 57.28
N LYS A 388 17.07 -29.72 57.11
CA LYS A 388 17.21 -31.15 56.80
C LYS A 388 16.19 -32.06 57.50
N LYS A 389 15.64 -32.99 56.73
CA LYS A 389 15.14 -34.27 57.23
C LYS A 389 15.68 -35.38 56.32
N ASP A 390 16.52 -36.20 56.93
CA ASP A 390 17.08 -37.41 56.34
C ASP A 390 15.98 -38.46 56.15
N THR A 391 15.84 -38.97 54.94
CA THR A 391 15.33 -40.32 54.67
C THR A 391 16.02 -40.85 53.42
N ASP A 392 16.85 -41.88 53.61
CA ASP A 392 17.39 -42.76 52.57
C ASP A 392 16.25 -43.30 51.70
N ASP A 393 16.23 -42.94 50.43
CA ASP A 393 15.56 -43.72 49.39
C ASP A 393 16.36 -43.61 48.09
N MET A 394 16.55 -44.78 47.46
CA MET A 394 17.47 -45.01 46.36
C MET A 394 17.30 -44.06 45.18
N GLU A 395 18.26 -43.16 44.98
CA GLU A 395 18.36 -42.33 43.78
C GLU A 395 18.68 -43.22 42.57
N LYS A 396 17.68 -43.43 41.70
CA LYS A 396 17.97 -43.54 40.27
C LYS A 396 18.63 -42.23 39.90
N GLU A 397 19.87 -42.28 39.42
CA GLU A 397 20.52 -41.14 38.75
C GLU A 397 19.69 -40.78 37.50
N GLU A 398 18.64 -39.97 37.69
CA GLU A 398 18.09 -39.17 36.62
C GLU A 398 19.20 -38.19 36.24
N ILE A 399 19.85 -38.45 35.10
CA ILE A 399 20.82 -37.55 34.49
C ILE A 399 20.22 -36.15 34.51
N ASP A 400 20.86 -35.23 35.23
CA ASP A 400 20.53 -33.81 35.22
C ASP A 400 20.64 -33.30 33.77
N MET A 401 19.50 -33.31 33.07
CA MET A 401 19.34 -32.93 31.67
C MET A 401 19.20 -31.41 31.51
N SER A 402 19.69 -30.61 32.47
CA SER A 402 19.71 -29.15 32.38
C SER A 402 20.88 -28.66 31.50
N PHE A 403 20.91 -29.08 30.23
CA PHE A 403 21.89 -28.56 29.27
C PHE A 403 21.60 -27.09 28.97
N GLN A 404 22.50 -26.19 29.39
CA GLN A 404 22.39 -24.78 29.10
C GLN A 404 22.86 -24.45 27.68
N MET A 405 21.98 -23.84 26.87
CA MET A 405 22.31 -23.39 25.51
C MET A 405 23.52 -22.44 25.51
N PRO A 406 24.58 -22.70 24.71
CA PRO A 406 25.73 -21.80 24.62
C PRO A 406 25.32 -20.46 24.00
N LEU A 407 26.12 -19.43 24.27
CA LEU A 407 25.94 -18.12 23.64
C LEU A 407 26.09 -18.23 22.12
N SER A 408 25.31 -17.42 21.41
CA SER A 408 25.41 -17.34 19.95
C SER A 408 26.83 -17.00 19.51
N TRP A 409 27.35 -17.77 18.55
CA TRP A 409 28.67 -17.60 17.93
C TRP A 409 28.73 -16.37 17.00
N VAL A 410 27.58 -15.84 16.64
CA VAL A 410 27.41 -14.68 15.77
C VAL A 410 27.77 -13.41 16.52
N ALA A 411 28.53 -12.53 15.87
CA ALA A 411 28.86 -11.21 16.40
C ALA A 411 27.59 -10.36 16.58
N GLN A 412 27.66 -9.35 17.45
CA GLN A 412 26.51 -8.47 17.68
C GLN A 412 26.07 -7.79 16.37
N ILE A 413 24.77 -7.88 16.07
CA ILE A 413 24.17 -7.23 14.90
C ILE A 413 24.29 -5.71 15.07
N LYS A 414 24.90 -5.04 14.09
CA LYS A 414 25.05 -3.59 14.04
C LYS A 414 24.56 -3.10 12.70
N VAL A 415 23.72 -2.07 12.73
CA VAL A 415 23.24 -1.34 11.57
C VAL A 415 23.55 0.13 11.85
N SER A 416 24.26 0.77 10.95
CA SER A 416 24.58 2.21 11.02
C SER A 416 23.39 3.06 10.59
N CYS A 417 23.37 4.34 10.97
CA CYS A 417 22.29 5.25 10.56
C CYS A 417 22.15 5.32 9.03
N ARG A 418 23.28 5.33 8.33
CA ARG A 418 23.31 5.34 6.86
C ARG A 418 22.69 4.07 6.26
N GLU A 419 22.98 2.89 6.80
CA GLU A 419 22.38 1.62 6.33
C GLU A 419 20.88 1.54 6.67
N TYR A 420 20.49 2.07 7.83
CA TYR A 420 19.08 2.13 8.23
C TYR A 420 18.24 3.10 7.38
N GLU A 421 18.84 4.20 6.94
CA GLU A 421 18.19 5.17 6.06
C GLU A 421 18.18 4.68 4.60
N ASN A 422 19.29 4.10 4.13
CA ASN A 422 19.42 3.54 2.79
C ASN A 422 19.02 2.06 2.76
N ARG A 423 17.73 1.82 3.01
CA ARG A 423 17.20 0.47 3.17
C ARG A 423 17.19 -0.37 1.90
N PHE A 424 17.48 0.16 0.72
CA PHE A 424 17.38 -0.61 -0.52
C PHE A 424 18.76 -0.81 -1.14
N ALA A 425 19.21 -2.07 -1.24
CA ALA A 425 20.53 -2.43 -1.76
C ALA A 425 20.80 -1.90 -3.18
N GLN A 426 19.76 -1.83 -4.02
CA GLN A 426 19.83 -1.30 -5.39
C GLN A 426 19.29 0.15 -5.50
N GLY A 427 19.18 0.87 -4.38
CA GLY A 427 18.62 2.23 -4.30
C GLY A 427 17.09 2.30 -4.39
N LYS A 428 16.45 1.31 -5.03
CA LYS A 428 14.99 1.16 -5.10
C LYS A 428 14.56 -0.29 -4.93
N LYS A 429 13.30 -0.49 -4.53
CA LYS A 429 12.62 -1.79 -4.51
C LYS A 429 11.35 -1.70 -5.35
N VAL A 430 11.17 -2.67 -6.24
CA VAL A 430 10.00 -2.76 -7.13
C VAL A 430 9.23 -4.02 -6.75
N ILE A 431 7.93 -3.86 -6.51
CA ILE A 431 7.00 -4.93 -6.17
C ILE A 431 5.88 -4.92 -7.20
N LEU A 432 5.55 -6.09 -7.72
CA LEU A 432 4.50 -6.29 -8.71
C LEU A 432 3.32 -6.95 -8.01
N TYR A 433 2.14 -6.37 -8.18
CA TYR A 433 0.85 -6.80 -7.63
C TYR A 433 -0.13 -7.05 -8.77
N ASP A 434 -1.28 -7.63 -8.45
CA ASP A 434 -2.37 -7.73 -9.42
C ASP A 434 -2.81 -6.31 -9.82
N LYS A 435 -2.76 -6.05 -11.14
CA LYS A 435 -3.05 -4.74 -11.76
C LYS A 435 -2.29 -3.56 -11.15
N ALA A 436 -1.17 -3.77 -10.45
CA ALA A 436 -0.45 -2.68 -9.81
C ALA A 436 1.07 -2.90 -9.73
N LYS A 437 1.82 -1.81 -9.76
CA LYS A 437 3.27 -1.77 -9.57
C LYS A 437 3.61 -0.76 -8.48
N GLN A 438 4.31 -1.21 -7.45
CA GLN A 438 4.78 -0.36 -6.36
C GLN A 438 6.30 -0.22 -6.41
N GLU A 439 6.79 1.02 -6.47
CA GLU A 439 8.20 1.36 -6.41
C GLU A 439 8.47 2.11 -5.11
N LYS A 440 9.52 1.72 -4.39
CA LYS A 440 9.94 2.33 -3.11
C LYS A 440 11.39 2.78 -3.18
N TRP A 441 11.67 3.94 -2.61
CA TRP A 441 13.00 4.54 -2.52
C TRP A 441 13.33 4.92 -1.08
N ALA A 442 14.62 4.98 -0.75
CA ALA A 442 15.05 5.50 0.54
C ALA A 442 14.73 7.00 0.65
N VAL A 443 14.49 7.47 1.88
CA VAL A 443 13.96 8.83 2.15
C VAL A 443 14.79 9.94 1.53
N TYR A 444 16.11 9.74 1.42
CA TYR A 444 17.06 10.69 0.87
C TYR A 444 17.78 10.15 -0.37
N ALA A 445 17.24 9.11 -1.02
CA ALA A 445 17.83 8.58 -2.26
C ALA A 445 17.59 9.50 -3.45
N ASN A 446 16.43 10.16 -3.50
CA ASN A 446 16.07 11.06 -4.58
C ASN A 446 16.09 12.51 -4.11
N ASP A 447 16.68 13.40 -4.91
CA ASP A 447 16.75 14.84 -4.61
C ASP A 447 15.38 15.53 -4.64
N ASP A 448 14.39 14.93 -5.31
CA ASP A 448 13.02 15.43 -5.42
C ASP A 448 12.13 15.04 -4.22
N GLY A 449 12.68 14.25 -3.29
CA GLY A 449 11.98 13.75 -2.10
C GLY A 449 10.97 12.62 -2.39
N LEU A 450 10.96 12.03 -3.59
CA LEU A 450 10.09 10.91 -3.93
C LEU A 450 10.50 9.66 -3.13
N VAL A 451 9.57 9.09 -2.37
CA VAL A 451 9.83 7.90 -1.54
C VAL A 451 9.06 6.68 -2.00
N GLU A 452 7.94 6.87 -2.68
CA GLU A 452 7.07 5.78 -3.11
C GLU A 452 6.25 6.19 -4.32
N ARG A 453 6.06 5.26 -5.25
CA ARG A 453 5.18 5.39 -6.41
C ARG A 453 4.34 4.14 -6.54
N LEU A 454 3.03 4.30 -6.73
CA LEU A 454 2.10 3.24 -7.06
C LEU A 454 1.50 3.54 -8.42
N THR A 455 1.70 2.64 -9.38
CA THR A 455 1.05 2.67 -10.68
C THR A 455 -0.02 1.59 -10.70
N VAL A 456 -1.26 1.98 -10.99
CA VAL A 456 -2.41 1.09 -11.18
C VAL A 456 -2.64 0.92 -12.67
N TYR A 457 -2.87 -0.31 -13.11
CA TYR A 457 -3.08 -0.69 -14.50
C TYR A 457 -4.51 -1.17 -14.73
N ALA A 458 -4.96 -1.19 -15.98
CA ALA A 458 -6.29 -1.70 -16.34
C ALA A 458 -6.37 -3.23 -16.26
N ASP A 459 -5.26 -3.89 -16.53
CA ASP A 459 -5.12 -5.31 -16.77
C ASP A 459 -3.99 -5.94 -15.94
N SER A 460 -4.09 -7.23 -15.67
CA SER A 460 -3.09 -7.98 -14.89
C SER A 460 -1.75 -8.12 -15.65
N ASP A 461 -1.79 -8.03 -16.98
CA ASP A 461 -0.61 -7.94 -17.85
C ASP A 461 0.08 -6.57 -17.79
N ARG A 462 -0.52 -5.58 -17.11
CA ARG A 462 0.05 -4.25 -16.85
C ARG A 462 0.42 -3.50 -18.12
N SER A 463 -0.44 -3.55 -19.14
CA SER A 463 -0.23 -2.91 -20.44
C SER A 463 -0.61 -1.43 -20.43
N GLU A 464 -1.71 -1.05 -19.79
CA GLU A 464 -2.21 0.34 -19.76
C GLU A 464 -2.26 0.92 -18.34
N GLU A 465 -1.56 2.04 -18.11
CA GLU A 465 -1.58 2.77 -16.83
C GLU A 465 -2.87 3.57 -16.68
N LEU A 466 -3.61 3.37 -15.58
CA LEU A 466 -4.82 4.11 -15.24
C LEU A 466 -4.54 5.29 -14.29
N GLU A 467 -3.82 5.02 -13.21
CA GLU A 467 -3.57 5.97 -12.14
C GLU A 467 -2.14 5.83 -11.62
N VAL A 468 -1.47 6.95 -11.37
CA VAL A 468 -0.16 6.98 -10.71
C VAL A 468 -0.27 7.83 -9.45
N LYS A 469 0.04 7.24 -8.30
CA LYS A 469 0.16 7.94 -7.02
C LYS A 469 1.62 8.00 -6.61
N GLU A 470 2.11 9.20 -6.32
CA GLU A 470 3.47 9.46 -5.88
C GLU A 470 3.44 10.05 -4.48
N TRP A 471 4.27 9.55 -3.56
CA TRP A 471 4.41 10.09 -2.21
C TRP A 471 5.79 10.70 -2.02
N PHE A 472 5.79 11.88 -1.39
CA PHE A 472 6.99 12.67 -1.16
C PHE A 472 7.24 12.92 0.33
N LYS A 473 8.52 13.03 0.71
CA LYS A 473 8.96 13.45 2.04
C LYS A 473 10.00 14.56 1.94
N HIS A 474 10.02 15.43 2.95
CA HIS A 474 11.01 16.50 3.12
C HIS A 474 11.13 17.52 1.98
N ARG A 475 10.12 17.66 1.12
CA ARG A 475 10.08 18.74 0.14
C ARG A 475 9.84 20.11 0.79
N GLU A 476 10.51 21.13 0.27
CA GLU A 476 10.39 22.53 0.73
C GLU A 476 8.99 23.10 0.51
N ASP A 477 8.33 22.71 -0.59
CA ASP A 477 6.97 23.11 -0.94
C ASP A 477 5.90 22.32 -0.16
N LEU A 478 6.28 21.43 0.76
CA LEU A 478 5.37 20.63 1.57
C LEU A 478 4.39 19.75 0.76
N LEU A 479 4.65 19.51 -0.53
CA LEU A 479 3.97 18.49 -1.32
C LEU A 479 4.29 17.13 -0.71
N TYR A 480 3.26 16.35 -0.38
CA TYR A 480 3.45 15.02 0.20
C TYR A 480 2.85 13.91 -0.65
N MET A 481 1.95 14.22 -1.56
CA MET A 481 1.32 13.24 -2.43
C MET A 481 0.84 13.88 -3.73
N ARG A 482 1.01 13.18 -4.85
CA ARG A 482 0.51 13.56 -6.18
C ARG A 482 -0.24 12.38 -6.78
N GLU A 483 -1.44 12.63 -7.30
CA GLU A 483 -2.22 11.64 -8.03
C GLU A 483 -2.33 12.09 -9.49
N VAL A 484 -2.08 11.18 -10.42
CA VAL A 484 -2.18 11.43 -11.85
C VAL A 484 -3.12 10.40 -12.45
N ASN A 485 -4.27 10.85 -12.91
CA ASN A 485 -5.17 10.02 -13.70
C ASN A 485 -4.72 10.07 -15.16
N LYS A 486 -4.30 8.93 -15.72
CA LYS A 486 -3.71 8.85 -17.05
C LYS A 486 -4.75 8.93 -18.18
N GLN A 487 -5.99 8.55 -17.93
CA GLN A 487 -7.07 8.67 -18.91
C GLN A 487 -7.48 10.13 -19.13
N THR A 488 -7.63 10.89 -18.04
CA THR A 488 -8.07 12.30 -18.07
C THR A 488 -6.90 13.30 -18.09
N GLN A 489 -5.67 12.84 -17.84
CA GLN A 489 -4.48 13.67 -17.58
C GLN A 489 -4.67 14.66 -16.42
N LEU A 490 -5.62 14.40 -15.52
CA LEU A 490 -5.85 15.20 -14.33
C LEU A 490 -4.78 14.88 -13.27
N ILE A 491 -4.04 15.91 -12.87
CA ILE A 491 -3.04 15.84 -11.80
C ILE A 491 -3.65 16.49 -10.56
N THR A 492 -3.54 15.84 -9.41
CA THR A 492 -3.92 16.41 -8.10
C THR A 492 -2.74 16.38 -7.14
N ASP A 493 -2.28 17.56 -6.76
CA ASP A 493 -1.18 17.77 -5.81
C ASP A 493 -1.72 18.03 -4.41
N HIS A 494 -1.27 17.26 -3.42
CA HIS A 494 -1.69 17.37 -2.03
C HIS A 494 -0.57 17.90 -1.13
N PHE A 495 -0.89 18.94 -0.36
CA PHE A 495 0.07 19.69 0.45
C PHE A 495 -0.21 19.56 1.95
N ARG A 496 0.86 19.53 2.75
CA ARG A 496 0.74 19.51 4.21
C ARG A 496 0.31 20.88 4.74
N ARG A 497 -0.27 20.88 5.94
CA ARG A 497 -0.52 22.12 6.70
C ARG A 497 0.77 22.90 6.88
N GLY A 498 0.70 24.22 6.73
CA GLY A 498 1.86 25.11 6.79
C GLY A 498 2.38 25.57 5.42
N HIS A 499 1.78 25.11 4.32
CA HIS A 499 2.10 25.61 2.97
C HIS A 499 2.03 27.15 2.94
N PRO A 500 3.00 27.87 2.32
CA PRO A 500 3.02 29.34 2.31
C PRO A 500 1.75 29.99 1.74
N LEU A 501 1.11 29.31 0.77
CA LEU A 501 -0.15 29.72 0.15
C LEU A 501 -1.39 29.06 0.80
N LEU A 502 -1.21 28.33 1.90
CA LEU A 502 -2.27 27.63 2.65
C LEU A 502 -3.05 26.61 1.80
N LEU A 503 -2.41 26.07 0.76
CA LEU A 503 -2.96 25.05 -0.12
C LEU A 503 -3.11 23.74 0.62
N LYS A 504 -4.21 23.05 0.32
CA LYS A 504 -4.49 21.68 0.76
C LYS A 504 -4.41 20.73 -0.42
N ALA A 505 -5.04 21.07 -1.54
CA ALA A 505 -4.97 20.32 -2.77
C ALA A 505 -5.05 21.24 -4.00
N HIS A 506 -4.43 20.86 -5.10
CA HIS A 506 -4.57 21.55 -6.37
C HIS A 506 -4.71 20.53 -7.50
N SER A 507 -5.86 20.51 -8.15
CA SER A 507 -6.18 19.65 -9.28
C SER A 507 -6.16 20.44 -10.59
N TYR A 508 -5.41 19.98 -11.58
CA TYR A 508 -5.25 20.65 -12.87
C TYR A 508 -4.88 19.66 -13.99
N THR A 509 -5.21 19.99 -15.23
CA THR A 509 -4.73 19.27 -16.44
C THR A 509 -3.50 19.96 -17.04
N SER A 510 -3.41 21.28 -16.88
CA SER A 510 -2.27 22.09 -17.27
C SER A 510 -2.03 23.17 -16.21
N LEU A 511 -0.79 23.59 -16.02
CA LEU A 511 -0.44 24.73 -15.16
C LEU A 511 -0.58 26.08 -15.91
N GLU A 512 -1.13 26.06 -17.12
CA GLU A 512 -1.47 27.27 -17.86
C GLU A 512 -2.76 27.88 -17.33
N PRO A 513 -2.82 29.22 -17.17
CA PRO A 513 -4.02 29.87 -16.69
C PRO A 513 -5.21 29.55 -17.61
N GLU A 514 -6.42 29.55 -17.05
CA GLU A 514 -7.68 29.38 -17.80
C GLU A 514 -7.92 27.96 -18.36
N THR A 515 -7.16 26.95 -17.91
CA THR A 515 -7.26 25.56 -18.40
C THR A 515 -8.07 24.59 -17.53
N GLY A 516 -8.77 25.09 -16.50
CA GLY A 516 -9.53 24.25 -15.57
C GLY A 516 -8.71 23.84 -14.36
N HIS A 517 -8.83 24.60 -13.27
CA HIS A 517 -8.11 24.39 -12.01
C HIS A 517 -9.10 24.27 -10.86
N THR A 518 -8.86 23.31 -9.97
CA THR A 518 -9.55 23.25 -8.68
C THR A 518 -8.53 23.36 -7.56
N VAL A 519 -8.65 24.40 -6.75
CA VAL A 519 -7.74 24.68 -5.64
C VAL A 519 -8.51 24.54 -4.33
N GLU A 520 -8.04 23.68 -3.43
CA GLU A 520 -8.54 23.55 -2.07
C GLU A 520 -7.55 24.17 -1.08
N PHE A 521 -8.08 24.85 -0.07
CA PHE A 521 -7.32 25.56 0.94
C PHE A 521 -7.63 25.04 2.35
N TYR A 522 -6.68 25.19 3.26
CA TYR A 522 -6.94 25.05 4.69
C TYR A 522 -7.69 26.28 5.20
N HIS A 523 -9.02 26.29 5.07
CA HIS A 523 -9.89 27.44 5.36
C HIS A 523 -9.69 28.05 6.76
N MET A 524 -9.42 27.25 7.79
CA MET A 524 -9.17 27.74 9.15
C MET A 524 -7.90 28.61 9.27
N ALA A 525 -6.96 28.48 8.34
CA ALA A 525 -5.74 29.29 8.31
C ALA A 525 -5.90 30.57 7.48
N ARG A 526 -6.97 30.69 6.69
CA ARG A 526 -7.24 31.86 5.85
C ARG A 526 -8.21 32.82 6.54
N VAL A 527 -7.92 34.11 6.45
CA VAL A 527 -8.78 35.17 7.02
C VAL A 527 -10.10 35.31 6.26
N ASP A 528 -10.12 34.98 4.97
CA ASP A 528 -11.30 35.08 4.11
C ASP A 528 -12.25 33.88 4.20
N GLY A 529 -11.86 32.80 4.91
CA GLY A 529 -12.65 31.57 5.02
C GLY A 529 -12.80 30.78 3.71
N LEU A 530 -12.03 31.10 2.66
CA LEU A 530 -12.08 30.38 1.38
C LEU A 530 -11.54 28.96 1.59
N TRP A 531 -12.30 27.95 1.17
CA TRP A 531 -11.89 26.55 1.29
C TRP A 531 -11.72 25.85 -0.05
N LYS A 532 -12.43 26.30 -1.09
CA LYS A 532 -12.34 25.72 -2.44
C LYS A 532 -12.58 26.78 -3.51
N ARG A 533 -11.80 26.74 -4.58
CA ARG A 533 -11.96 27.54 -5.79
C ARG A 533 -11.92 26.61 -7.00
N VAL A 534 -12.87 26.79 -7.91
CA VAL A 534 -12.93 26.08 -9.20
C VAL A 534 -12.90 27.13 -10.29
N GLU A 535 -11.84 27.16 -11.09
CA GLU A 535 -11.64 28.10 -12.19
C GLU A 535 -11.63 27.36 -13.52
N SER A 536 -12.41 27.85 -14.47
CA SER A 536 -12.44 27.43 -15.87
C SER A 536 -12.09 28.61 -16.78
N ALA A 537 -12.03 28.38 -18.09
CA ALA A 537 -11.78 29.45 -19.07
C ALA A 537 -12.81 30.59 -18.98
N THR A 538 -14.07 30.27 -18.67
CA THR A 538 -15.20 31.20 -18.71
C THR A 538 -15.80 31.53 -17.35
N GLU A 539 -15.49 30.76 -16.30
CA GLU A 539 -16.17 30.87 -15.01
C GLU A 539 -15.20 30.62 -13.85
N MET A 540 -15.48 31.23 -12.69
CA MET A 540 -14.78 30.98 -11.43
C MET A 540 -15.78 30.89 -10.30
N THR A 541 -15.76 29.78 -9.56
CA THR A 541 -16.63 29.54 -8.41
C THR A 541 -15.78 29.36 -7.15
N GLU A 542 -16.15 30.05 -6.09
CA GLU A 542 -15.44 30.08 -4.82
C GLU A 542 -16.39 29.69 -3.70
N TYR A 543 -15.94 28.80 -2.84
CA TYR A 543 -16.70 28.27 -1.72
C TYR A 543 -16.02 28.68 -0.41
N PHE A 544 -16.83 29.17 0.52
CA PHE A 544 -16.39 29.72 1.80
C PHE A 544 -17.01 28.91 2.95
N MET A 545 -16.30 28.82 4.08
CA MET A 545 -16.77 28.18 5.30
C MET A 545 -16.52 29.06 6.51
N GLY A 546 -17.52 29.15 7.40
CA GLY A 546 -17.37 29.79 8.70
C GLY A 546 -17.21 31.31 8.67
N ARG A 547 -17.67 31.97 7.61
CA ARG A 547 -17.62 33.44 7.52
C ARG A 547 -18.71 34.10 8.36
N GLU A 548 -18.37 35.23 9.00
CA GLU A 548 -19.29 36.03 9.82
C GLU A 548 -20.42 36.69 9.02
N ASP A 549 -20.20 36.98 7.74
CA ASP A 549 -21.20 37.55 6.83
C ASP A 549 -22.07 36.47 6.16
N PHE A 550 -21.93 35.20 6.55
CA PHE A 550 -22.69 34.04 6.05
C PHE A 550 -22.50 33.76 4.55
N LEU A 551 -21.55 34.40 3.86
CA LEU A 551 -21.23 34.07 2.48
C LEU A 551 -20.66 32.65 2.41
N HIS A 552 -21.25 31.80 1.58
CA HIS A 552 -20.79 30.42 1.40
C HIS A 552 -20.39 30.08 -0.03
N MET A 553 -20.91 30.82 -1.02
CA MET A 553 -20.52 30.62 -2.42
C MET A 553 -20.52 31.93 -3.20
N ARG A 554 -19.51 32.12 -4.04
CA ARG A 554 -19.43 33.19 -5.03
C ARG A 554 -19.15 32.60 -6.40
N HIS A 555 -19.92 32.97 -7.40
CA HIS A 555 -19.79 32.50 -8.77
C HIS A 555 -19.62 33.69 -9.73
N THR A 556 -18.53 33.71 -10.48
CA THR A 556 -18.19 34.75 -11.44
C THR A 556 -18.18 34.19 -12.85
N LYS A 557 -18.87 34.85 -13.78
CA LYS A 557 -18.79 34.57 -15.22
C LYS A 557 -17.96 35.64 -15.91
N PHE A 558 -17.02 35.18 -16.72
CA PHE A 558 -16.18 36.00 -17.58
C PHE A 558 -16.69 35.99 -19.02
N GLY A 559 -16.42 37.06 -19.74
CA GLY A 559 -16.72 37.21 -21.16
C GLY A 559 -15.48 37.02 -22.03
N GLU A 560 -15.69 37.02 -23.33
CA GLU A 560 -14.61 36.94 -24.31
C GLU A 560 -13.76 38.21 -24.30
N ARG A 561 -12.46 38.06 -24.59
CA ARG A 561 -11.53 39.18 -24.66
C ARG A 561 -11.76 39.99 -25.95
N ASP A 562 -11.46 41.29 -25.89
CA ASP A 562 -11.56 42.16 -27.06
C ASP A 562 -10.44 41.83 -28.08
N GLN A 563 -10.81 41.27 -29.23
CA GLN A 563 -9.90 40.91 -30.34
C GLN A 563 -9.07 42.08 -30.90
N LYS A 564 -9.46 43.34 -30.61
CA LYS A 564 -8.71 44.53 -31.04
C LYS A 564 -7.35 44.69 -30.34
N MET A 565 -7.18 44.11 -29.15
CA MET A 565 -5.92 44.17 -28.40
C MET A 565 -4.99 42.97 -28.63
N GLU A 566 -5.43 41.92 -29.34
CA GLU A 566 -4.60 40.74 -29.66
C GLU A 566 -3.49 41.02 -30.69
N LYS A 567 -3.56 42.14 -31.43
CA LYS A 567 -2.58 42.51 -32.47
C LYS A 567 -1.31 43.18 -31.94
N ALA A 568 -1.26 43.51 -30.66
CA ALA A 568 -0.02 43.83 -29.95
C ALA A 568 0.32 42.62 -29.10
N ASP A 569 1.60 42.21 -29.01
CA ASP A 569 2.14 41.12 -28.16
C ASP A 569 1.88 41.39 -26.66
N ALA A 570 0.62 41.53 -26.27
CA ALA A 570 0.16 41.90 -24.96
C ALA A 570 -0.07 40.60 -24.18
N THR A 571 0.83 40.33 -23.24
CA THR A 571 0.67 39.25 -22.25
C THR A 571 -0.73 39.27 -21.64
N ALA A 572 -1.24 38.11 -21.18
CA ALA A 572 -2.58 37.99 -20.59
C ALA A 572 -2.84 38.91 -19.38
N ASP A 573 -1.81 39.54 -18.81
CA ASP A 573 -1.94 40.56 -17.75
C ASP A 573 -2.35 41.95 -18.29
N ALA A 574 -2.13 42.22 -19.59
CA ALA A 574 -2.50 43.48 -20.24
C ALA A 574 -3.92 43.47 -20.83
N ASN A 575 -4.53 42.30 -21.03
CA ASN A 575 -5.91 42.15 -21.54
C ASN A 575 -6.73 41.21 -20.64
N PRO A 576 -7.18 41.67 -19.45
CA PRO A 576 -7.93 40.83 -18.52
C PRO A 576 -9.33 40.51 -19.05
N ARG A 577 -9.80 39.28 -18.82
CA ARG A 577 -11.15 38.84 -19.23
C ARG A 577 -12.22 39.78 -18.67
N PRO A 578 -13.18 40.30 -19.46
CA PRO A 578 -14.25 41.15 -18.93
C PRO A 578 -15.13 40.34 -17.96
N ILE A 579 -15.49 40.94 -16.82
CA ILE A 579 -16.42 40.32 -15.87
C ILE A 579 -17.85 40.57 -16.36
N VAL A 580 -18.58 39.51 -16.70
CA VAL A 580 -19.97 39.57 -17.20
C VAL A 580 -20.93 39.60 -16.03
N GLN A 581 -20.76 38.68 -15.08
CA GLN A 581 -21.68 38.48 -13.97
C GLN A 581 -20.93 38.04 -12.71
N ILE A 582 -21.36 38.53 -11.55
CA ILE A 582 -20.96 38.03 -10.23
C ILE A 582 -22.22 37.64 -9.48
N LYS A 583 -22.28 36.43 -8.93
CA LYS A 583 -23.34 35.93 -8.07
C LYS A 583 -22.77 35.57 -6.70
N GLU A 584 -23.45 35.93 -5.64
CA GLU A 584 -23.10 35.58 -4.26
C GLU A 584 -24.29 34.93 -3.56
N TYR A 585 -24.00 33.90 -2.78
CA TYR A 585 -24.98 33.10 -2.05
C TYR A 585 -24.63 33.08 -0.57
N PHE A 586 -25.63 33.35 0.26
CA PHE A 586 -25.49 33.50 1.70
C PHE A 586 -26.33 32.44 2.42
N HIS A 587 -25.84 31.99 3.57
CA HIS A 587 -26.63 31.19 4.50
C HIS A 587 -27.59 32.07 5.30
N ARG A 588 -28.70 31.47 5.77
CA ARG A 588 -29.72 32.15 6.56
C ARG A 588 -29.11 32.69 7.86
N ASN A 589 -29.26 33.98 8.11
CA ASN A 589 -28.97 34.60 9.38
C ASN A 589 -30.24 34.66 10.26
N PRO A 590 -30.33 33.87 11.34
CA PRO A 590 -31.52 33.84 12.21
C PRO A 590 -31.76 35.14 12.99
N GLU A 591 -30.79 36.05 13.09
CA GLU A 591 -30.94 37.35 13.77
C GLU A 591 -31.74 38.37 12.96
N LYS A 592 -31.90 38.15 11.65
CA LYS A 592 -32.67 39.03 10.74
C LYS A 592 -33.96 38.35 10.28
N PRO A 593 -35.05 39.10 10.07
CA PRO A 593 -36.25 38.53 9.44
C PRO A 593 -35.93 38.13 7.98
N ALA A 594 -36.61 37.12 7.43
CA ALA A 594 -36.19 36.51 6.17
C ALA A 594 -36.32 37.48 4.98
N ASP A 595 -37.29 38.39 5.06
CA ASP A 595 -37.55 39.45 4.09
C ASP A 595 -36.49 40.58 4.07
N GLU A 596 -35.67 40.70 5.12
CA GLU A 596 -34.54 41.63 5.19
C GLU A 596 -33.17 40.92 5.06
N ASP A 597 -33.17 39.59 4.98
CA ASP A 597 -31.96 38.76 4.89
C ASP A 597 -31.72 38.26 3.46
N ILE A 598 -30.57 38.60 2.89
CA ILE A 598 -30.30 38.38 1.47
C ILE A 598 -29.72 36.98 1.28
N GLU A 599 -30.42 36.15 0.50
CA GLU A 599 -29.98 34.80 0.12
C GLU A 599 -29.06 34.84 -1.10
N GLU A 600 -29.44 35.60 -2.12
CA GLU A 600 -28.72 35.67 -3.40
C GLU A 600 -28.55 37.12 -3.84
N ARG A 601 -27.32 37.47 -4.26
CA ARG A 601 -27.00 38.75 -4.91
C ARG A 601 -26.43 38.48 -6.29
N ILE A 602 -26.98 39.13 -7.32
CA ILE A 602 -26.51 39.01 -8.70
C ILE A 602 -26.17 40.39 -9.24
N PHE A 603 -24.92 40.57 -9.63
CA PHE A 603 -24.42 41.75 -10.33
C PHE A 603 -24.17 41.39 -11.80
N MET A 604 -25.07 41.80 -12.70
CA MET A 604 -24.84 41.74 -14.15
C MET A 604 -24.08 43.00 -14.56
N VAL A 605 -22.77 42.88 -14.69
CA VAL A 605 -21.83 44.00 -14.83
C VAL A 605 -21.98 44.71 -16.17
N ILE A 606 -22.19 43.96 -17.25
CA ILE A 606 -22.33 44.50 -18.61
C ILE A 606 -23.68 45.23 -18.77
N ASP A 607 -24.75 44.62 -18.27
CA ASP A 607 -26.11 45.15 -18.38
C ASP A 607 -26.42 46.26 -17.36
N ASP A 608 -25.52 46.49 -16.38
CA ASP A 608 -25.71 47.42 -15.26
C ASP A 608 -27.01 47.10 -14.49
N VAL A 609 -27.25 45.81 -14.22
CA VAL A 609 -28.42 45.30 -13.49
C VAL A 609 -27.97 44.60 -12.21
N ILE A 610 -28.62 44.95 -11.09
CA ILE A 610 -28.39 44.32 -9.78
C ILE A 610 -29.68 43.64 -9.33
N GLN A 611 -29.62 42.36 -8.99
CA GLN A 611 -30.75 41.60 -8.45
C GLN A 611 -30.42 41.13 -7.04
N LEU A 612 -31.40 41.25 -6.14
CA LEU A 612 -31.36 40.72 -4.78
C LEU A 612 -32.55 39.79 -4.59
N THR A 613 -32.28 38.57 -4.15
CA THR A 613 -33.30 37.62 -3.70
C THR A 613 -33.10 37.41 -2.19
N TYR A 614 -34.17 37.56 -1.42
CA TYR A 614 -34.14 37.41 0.03
C TYR A 614 -34.56 36.00 0.43
N HIS A 615 -34.18 35.56 1.63
CA HIS A 615 -34.56 34.23 2.11
C HIS A 615 -36.08 34.08 2.20
N LEU A 616 -36.57 32.87 1.92
CA LEU A 616 -37.98 32.54 2.03
C LEU A 616 -38.42 32.45 3.50
N GLU A 617 -39.47 33.19 3.85
CA GLU A 617 -40.10 33.10 5.18
C GLU A 617 -40.93 31.80 5.27
N LEU A 618 -41.03 31.21 6.47
CA LEU A 618 -41.60 29.85 6.66
C LEU A 618 -43.06 29.69 6.16
N HIS A 619 -43.79 30.78 6.02
CA HIS A 619 -45.21 30.82 5.65
C HIS A 619 -45.44 31.36 4.23
N ASP A 620 -44.37 31.72 3.51
CA ASP A 620 -44.43 32.24 2.15
C ASP A 620 -44.12 31.16 1.11
N THR A 621 -44.71 31.29 -0.07
CA THR A 621 -44.48 30.37 -1.20
C THR A 621 -43.45 30.90 -2.21
N ILE A 622 -43.15 32.21 -2.18
CA ILE A 622 -42.22 32.86 -3.11
C ILE A 622 -41.35 33.86 -2.34
N ALA A 623 -40.05 33.86 -2.62
CA ALA A 623 -39.11 34.80 -2.01
C ALA A 623 -39.33 36.25 -2.50
N SER A 624 -39.04 37.21 -1.63
CA SER A 624 -39.00 38.63 -2.01
C SER A 624 -37.82 38.90 -2.95
N LYS A 625 -38.03 39.72 -3.99
CA LYS A 625 -37.02 40.06 -5.00
C LYS A 625 -36.99 41.55 -5.32
N VAL A 626 -35.79 42.12 -5.39
CA VAL A 626 -35.56 43.52 -5.80
C VAL A 626 -34.60 43.54 -6.97
N VAL A 627 -34.97 44.24 -8.05
CA VAL A 627 -34.15 44.37 -9.26
C VAL A 627 -33.96 45.85 -9.58
N PHE A 628 -32.70 46.28 -9.62
CA PHE A 628 -32.29 47.61 -10.08
C PHE A 628 -31.81 47.51 -11.53
N ARG A 629 -32.39 48.29 -12.43
CA ARG A 629 -32.01 48.37 -13.85
C ARG A 629 -31.64 49.80 -14.23
N ARG A 630 -30.74 49.93 -15.20
CA ARG A 630 -30.43 51.22 -15.81
C ARG A 630 -31.52 51.67 -16.79
N VAL A 631 -31.81 52.98 -16.84
CA VAL A 631 -32.64 53.58 -17.91
C VAL A 631 -31.90 53.53 -19.23
N ILE A 632 -32.53 52.96 -20.25
CA ILE A 632 -32.03 52.99 -21.63
C ILE A 632 -32.27 54.40 -22.20
N GLY A 633 -31.22 55.08 -22.71
CA GLY A 633 -31.36 56.33 -23.50
C GLY A 633 -30.62 57.59 -23.02
N ARG A 634 -29.93 57.60 -21.86
CA ARG A 634 -29.09 58.74 -21.42
C ARG A 634 -27.59 58.43 -21.48
N LYS A 635 -26.77 59.42 -21.87
CA LYS A 635 -25.29 59.32 -21.95
C LYS A 635 -24.70 58.98 -20.57
N LYS A 636 -23.60 58.22 -20.53
CA LYS A 636 -22.76 58.01 -19.32
C LYS A 636 -22.31 59.39 -18.78
N ARG A 637 -23.04 59.94 -17.81
CA ARG A 637 -22.50 60.90 -16.84
C ARG A 637 -22.49 60.17 -15.51
N GLU A 638 -21.31 60.04 -14.91
CA GLU A 638 -21.10 59.22 -13.71
C GLU A 638 -21.88 59.75 -12.49
N ASP A 639 -22.35 61.01 -12.52
CA ASP A 639 -22.88 61.72 -11.35
C ASP A 639 -24.41 61.95 -11.32
N GLU A 640 -25.17 61.54 -12.33
CA GLU A 640 -26.65 61.72 -12.35
C GLU A 640 -27.40 60.39 -12.30
N ILE A 641 -27.70 59.90 -11.10
CA ILE A 641 -28.54 58.70 -10.89
C ILE A 641 -29.97 59.12 -10.57
N PHE A 642 -30.91 58.83 -11.47
CA PHE A 642 -32.36 58.95 -11.22
C PHE A 642 -32.96 57.57 -10.93
N LEU A 643 -33.34 57.31 -9.68
CA LEU A 643 -34.19 56.19 -9.32
C LEU A 643 -35.65 56.54 -9.67
N SER A 644 -36.17 55.97 -10.76
CA SER A 644 -37.60 56.03 -11.07
C SER A 644 -38.28 54.71 -10.68
N ARG A 645 -39.61 54.74 -10.52
CA ARG A 645 -40.43 53.54 -10.29
C ARG A 645 -40.34 52.53 -11.45
N GLU A 646 -39.92 52.99 -12.63
CA GLU A 646 -39.74 52.18 -13.85
C GLU A 646 -38.40 51.42 -13.85
N ASN A 647 -37.40 51.91 -13.12
CA ASN A 647 -36.04 51.36 -13.07
C ASN A 647 -35.81 50.36 -11.94
N THR A 648 -36.75 50.28 -11.00
CA THR A 648 -36.68 49.37 -9.85
C THR A 648 -37.90 48.47 -9.87
N VAL A 649 -37.73 47.23 -10.33
CA VAL A 649 -38.79 46.22 -10.30
C VAL A 649 -38.73 45.52 -8.96
N LYS A 650 -39.82 45.60 -8.19
CA LYS A 650 -39.95 44.91 -6.91
C LYS A 650 -41.03 43.85 -7.02
N PHE A 651 -40.72 42.67 -6.49
CA PHE A 651 -41.68 41.62 -6.29
C PHE A 651 -41.66 41.25 -4.80
N GLN A 652 -42.75 41.56 -4.10
CA GLN A 652 -42.94 41.26 -2.67
C GLN A 652 -44.32 40.62 -2.52
N PRO A 653 -44.42 39.39 -2.01
CA PRO A 653 -45.72 38.76 -1.74
C PRO A 653 -46.53 39.52 -0.67
N TRP A 654 -45.87 40.11 0.34
CA TRP A 654 -46.51 40.88 1.42
C TRP A 654 -45.71 42.16 1.74
N SER A 655 -46.39 43.32 1.87
CA SER A 655 -45.71 44.62 1.94
C SER A 655 -45.30 45.01 3.36
N SER A 656 -44.01 44.93 3.69
CA SER A 656 -43.44 45.67 4.83
C SER A 656 -43.33 47.17 4.47
N GLU A 657 -43.74 48.07 5.38
CA GLU A 657 -43.67 49.53 5.20
C GLU A 657 -42.26 50.06 4.91
N LYS A 658 -41.23 49.32 5.32
CA LYS A 658 -39.82 49.73 5.19
C LYS A 658 -39.29 49.71 3.75
N HIS A 659 -39.87 48.90 2.85
CA HIS A 659 -39.47 48.79 1.44
C HIS A 659 -40.23 49.74 0.50
N LYS A 660 -41.16 50.54 1.03
CA LYS A 660 -41.87 51.60 0.28
C LYS A 660 -41.06 52.90 0.19
N ASN A 661 -40.04 53.06 1.04
CA ASN A 661 -39.24 54.28 1.11
C ASN A 661 -38.18 54.33 0.00
N MET A 662 -38.42 55.16 -1.01
CA MET A 662 -37.49 55.37 -2.12
C MET A 662 -36.10 55.86 -1.68
N ARG A 663 -35.97 56.58 -0.56
CA ARG A 663 -34.66 57.00 -0.03
C ARG A 663 -33.82 55.81 0.40
N ARG A 664 -34.39 54.86 1.14
CA ARG A 664 -33.67 53.65 1.60
C ARG A 664 -33.16 52.80 0.43
N LEU A 665 -33.91 52.74 -0.66
CA LEU A 665 -33.51 52.01 -1.87
C LEU A 665 -32.43 52.74 -2.66
N TYR A 666 -32.46 54.07 -2.64
CA TYR A 666 -31.37 54.88 -3.19
C TYR A 666 -30.08 54.66 -2.39
N ASP A 667 -30.16 54.71 -1.06
CA ASP A 667 -29.02 54.44 -0.18
C ASP A 667 -28.49 53.00 -0.37
N LEU A 668 -29.39 52.02 -0.48
CA LEU A 668 -29.04 50.62 -0.76
C LEU A 668 -28.38 50.46 -2.13
N LEU A 669 -28.91 51.09 -3.19
CA LEU A 669 -28.31 51.04 -4.52
C LEU A 669 -26.89 51.63 -4.52
N TRP A 670 -26.69 52.76 -3.84
CA TRP A 670 -25.38 53.38 -3.73
C TRP A 670 -24.39 52.46 -3.02
N LYS A 671 -24.82 51.85 -1.90
CA LYS A 671 -24.04 50.85 -1.18
C LYS A 671 -23.67 49.66 -2.07
N LEU A 672 -24.64 49.11 -2.82
CA LEU A 672 -24.41 47.98 -3.72
C LEU A 672 -23.47 48.33 -4.89
N ARG A 673 -23.45 49.58 -5.36
CA ARG A 673 -22.48 50.01 -6.40
C ARG A 673 -21.06 50.09 -5.86
N GLU A 674 -20.88 50.55 -4.63
CA GLU A 674 -19.56 50.50 -3.98
C GLU A 674 -19.13 49.04 -3.71
N GLU A 675 -20.03 48.21 -3.14
CA GLU A 675 -19.78 46.77 -2.95
C GLU A 675 -19.45 46.07 -4.30
N GLN A 676 -20.12 46.44 -5.40
CA GLN A 676 -19.82 45.90 -6.73
C GLN A 676 -18.41 46.28 -7.22
N LYS A 677 -17.91 47.50 -6.92
CA LYS A 677 -16.54 47.91 -7.27
C LYS A 677 -15.53 47.09 -6.49
N ASP A 678 -15.75 46.92 -5.19
CA ASP A 678 -14.89 46.12 -4.31
C ASP A 678 -14.86 44.65 -4.75
N LEU A 679 -16.02 44.08 -5.08
CA LEU A 679 -16.13 42.70 -5.57
C LEU A 679 -15.38 42.48 -6.88
N LYS A 680 -15.46 43.43 -7.82
CA LYS A 680 -14.65 43.36 -9.05
C LYS A 680 -13.16 43.31 -8.72
N GLN A 681 -12.71 44.11 -7.76
CA GLN A 681 -11.31 44.12 -7.34
C GLN A 681 -10.91 42.80 -6.64
N GLN A 682 -11.78 42.24 -5.80
CA GLN A 682 -11.56 40.94 -5.16
C GLN A 682 -11.48 39.78 -6.17
N VAL A 683 -12.34 39.79 -7.20
CA VAL A 683 -12.26 38.81 -8.31
C VAL A 683 -10.91 38.92 -9.01
N ARG A 684 -10.40 40.14 -9.27
CA ARG A 684 -9.07 40.32 -9.87
C ARG A 684 -7.94 39.83 -8.96
N TYR A 685 -8.03 40.05 -7.66
CA TYR A 685 -7.07 39.48 -6.72
C TYR A 685 -7.10 37.95 -6.73
N SER A 686 -8.28 37.35 -6.88
CA SER A 686 -8.46 35.91 -6.95
C SER A 686 -7.83 35.32 -8.23
N GLU A 687 -8.03 35.95 -9.39
CA GLU A 687 -7.34 35.57 -10.64
C GLU A 687 -5.82 35.72 -10.52
N ALA A 688 -5.33 36.79 -9.86
CA ALA A 688 -3.91 37.00 -9.64
C ALA A 688 -3.29 35.95 -8.69
N GLU A 689 -4.00 35.57 -7.64
CA GLU A 689 -3.62 34.49 -6.72
C GLU A 689 -3.54 33.15 -7.45
N GLY A 690 -4.54 32.81 -8.28
CA GLY A 690 -4.52 31.59 -9.10
C GLY A 690 -3.31 31.53 -10.04
N LYS A 691 -3.02 32.64 -10.74
CA LYS A 691 -1.81 32.77 -11.57
C LYS A 691 -0.52 32.63 -10.75
N ALA A 692 -0.47 33.17 -9.54
CA ALA A 692 0.69 33.08 -8.67
C ALA A 692 0.94 31.64 -8.19
N ILE A 693 -0.12 30.91 -7.82
CA ILE A 693 -0.07 29.49 -7.46
C ILE A 693 0.54 28.69 -8.61
N GLY A 694 -0.02 28.79 -9.82
CA GLY A 694 0.50 28.07 -10.99
C GLY A 694 1.94 28.43 -11.35
N ARG A 695 2.35 29.70 -11.17
CA ARG A 695 3.75 30.12 -11.35
C ARG A 695 4.67 29.50 -10.32
N ILE A 696 4.29 29.47 -9.03
CA ILE A 696 5.11 28.90 -7.96
C ILE A 696 5.29 27.40 -8.18
N GLU A 697 4.21 26.69 -8.50
CA GLU A 697 4.28 25.24 -8.76
C GLU A 697 5.09 24.91 -10.01
N LYS A 698 5.00 25.71 -11.09
CA LYS A 698 5.90 25.56 -12.25
C LYS A 698 7.37 25.63 -11.85
N LYS A 699 7.75 26.50 -10.90
CA LYS A 699 9.14 26.57 -10.40
C LYS A 699 9.57 25.32 -9.63
N HIS A 700 8.64 24.67 -8.95
CA HIS A 700 8.88 23.43 -8.21
C HIS A 700 8.65 22.17 -9.06
N SER A 701 8.37 22.33 -10.36
CA SER A 701 8.28 21.21 -11.29
C SER A 701 9.66 20.58 -11.53
N PRO A 702 9.76 19.25 -11.68
CA PRO A 702 11.03 18.57 -11.86
C PRO A 702 11.86 19.13 -13.03
N LYS A 703 11.18 19.53 -14.13
CA LYS A 703 11.82 20.12 -15.31
C LYS A 703 12.52 21.44 -15.01
N GLU A 704 11.88 22.35 -14.26
CA GLU A 704 12.50 23.64 -13.91
C GLU A 704 13.58 23.52 -12.84
N VAL A 705 13.43 22.58 -11.90
CA VAL A 705 14.44 22.31 -10.87
C VAL A 705 15.74 21.79 -11.50
N LEU A 706 15.64 20.88 -12.47
CA LEU A 706 16.77 20.37 -13.25
C LEU A 706 17.47 21.48 -14.07
N LEU A 707 16.70 22.40 -14.65
CA LEU A 707 17.24 23.53 -15.42
C LEU A 707 17.99 24.55 -14.55
N ARG A 708 17.59 24.74 -13.28
CA ARG A 708 18.23 25.69 -12.36
C ARG A 708 19.51 25.16 -11.71
N ASN A 709 19.61 23.84 -11.59
CA ASN A 709 20.74 23.17 -10.98
C ASN A 709 21.40 22.21 -11.99
N PRO A 710 22.12 22.74 -13.01
CA PRO A 710 22.75 21.92 -14.04
C PRO A 710 23.81 20.95 -13.50
N HIS A 711 24.29 21.15 -12.26
CA HIS A 711 25.15 20.20 -11.56
C HIS A 711 24.43 18.90 -11.13
N LEU A 712 23.09 18.90 -11.04
CA LEU A 712 22.27 17.71 -10.76
C LEU A 712 22.07 16.82 -12.01
N ALA A 713 22.31 17.35 -13.21
CA ALA A 713 22.22 16.57 -14.45
C ALA A 713 23.37 15.57 -14.65
N GLY A 714 24.44 15.67 -13.84
CA GLY A 714 25.66 14.86 -13.96
C GLY A 714 25.57 13.43 -13.41
N HIS A 715 24.43 12.98 -12.90
CA HIS A 715 24.25 11.62 -12.35
C HIS A 715 23.17 10.78 -13.06
N LEU A 716 22.61 11.27 -14.17
CA LEU A 716 21.63 10.53 -15.00
C LEU A 716 22.22 10.00 -16.32
N GLY A 717 23.55 9.95 -16.42
CA GLY A 717 24.27 9.58 -17.64
C GLY A 717 25.47 8.70 -17.35
N HIS A 718 25.30 7.66 -16.53
CA HIS A 718 26.12 6.45 -16.51
C HIS A 718 25.41 5.46 -15.57
N ASP A 719 24.48 4.70 -16.13
CA ASP A 719 24.19 3.29 -15.82
C ASP A 719 23.13 2.75 -16.78
#